data_AF-A0A2A1ZS35-F1
#
_entry.id   AF-A0A2A1ZS35-F1
#
_cell.length_a   1.000
_cell.length_b   1.000
_cell.length_c   1.000
_cell.angle_alpha   90.00
_cell.angle_beta   90.00
_cell.angle_gamma   90.00
#
_symmetry.space_group_name_H-M   'P 1'
#
loop_
_entity.id
_entity.type
_entity.pdbx_description
1 polymer ?
#
loop_
_entity_poly.entity_id
_entity_poly.type
_entity_poly.pdbx_seq_one_letter_code
_entity_poly.pdbx_strand_id
1 'polypeptide(L)'
;MKKITVLLLSLVLVFALAACKPKVEVNHPPVINGVNEEVTININDPYDPLDGVYAIDTEDGDLTSGLTVVGDYDNTTQGNYTFAISVTDSDEETTTKSVTLTVEDPYSDNESPVLSGVTFYLFVYGETFDSAASNIGITSLDAEDGDLSASIVVDEGDLDLTTAGTYFVTYTVTDSLGVSSSLVLAVKVLPEGVSNPRDTRSGASDTLIVGTSEMNGNFISGFGSSAYDNYVIDLTNGAGVIATTKGGNFQINETVVESYTAVYEDVAENPNLTYTFNIKAGMKFSDGTAITAEDYVFSAKLYASLVYKDAGATSSYLNVVGYEEWNEGCYFTGYKLPANKEEAAASLTFDDNGTAIIDVTEWSVDADPAHSEPVSFYPDVTDAWGDPIEFAPTSLGCDTSHDYSTTPLDFAGVQLIDEDSFSITLKGNTLPYFYLLSRVAVNPLPKDIYTEDGAYEFLNKDELAALASDATHLGYHIKSEYLNTPTISTGAYKFVEYIPGTHAQLELNENYVGDYRGHKATIQNLYIRVVPSATDIEHLLNGEIDILPGVVEGDKIVRARAEGYITPVTFLRNGYGMIAFATDFGPVADYRVRQALAYLIDRDTFVDAFLQGWGSTVDGPYGLGQWMYQDSPFSEEGDDTLIHYAVDLAQAASLLDAAGWAFQSDGTTAYVQGTDTVRYNAAGDMLEINWLGTISEYSDLLGPILIDGFSKAGVKLNAVQQPFSVLLENYYYAYTLPEADRQYHMFNLATTFNIAFDPYGSYHTDWLGTWQNSNQFADTAAAPQVPLDSTYTITVGDFTVTGEKSIDELTILMRELDPDQTDEFQAYWEMFIIRMNLLLPNIPLYSNQYHHFANSSIKGFEASVFWDWVASVVDMTIGAPAA
;
A
#
# COMPACT_ATOMS: atom_id res chain seq x y z
N MET A 1 -121.10 30.26 14.18
CA MET A 1 -121.60 29.45 13.04
C MET A 1 -120.86 29.90 11.78
N LYS A 2 -120.26 28.96 11.03
CA LYS A 2 -119.82 29.00 9.60
C LYS A 2 -119.15 30.27 9.00
N LYS A 3 -117.96 30.03 8.40
CA LYS A 3 -117.47 30.51 7.06
C LYS A 3 -117.08 32.02 6.97
N ILE A 4 -116.10 32.53 6.19
CA ILE A 4 -115.38 32.09 4.97
C ILE A 4 -114.14 33.03 4.74
N THR A 5 -113.02 32.45 4.28
CA THR A 5 -112.05 32.85 3.21
C THR A 5 -111.53 34.30 3.00
N VAL A 6 -110.19 34.42 3.13
CA VAL A 6 -109.16 35.08 2.27
C VAL A 6 -109.19 36.59 1.98
N LEU A 7 -107.96 37.15 2.09
CA LEU A 7 -107.31 38.22 1.33
C LEU A 7 -106.95 39.51 2.11
N LEU A 8 -105.65 39.81 2.00
CA LEU A 8 -105.01 41.12 1.87
C LEU A 8 -104.73 42.01 3.11
N LEU A 9 -103.44 42.35 3.17
CA LEU A 9 -102.84 43.68 3.42
C LEU A 9 -102.68 44.18 4.87
N SER A 10 -101.39 44.45 5.20
CA SER A 10 -100.81 45.66 5.82
C SER A 10 -101.41 46.14 7.17
N LEU A 11 -100.65 46.58 8.16
CA LEU A 11 -99.49 47.47 8.15
C LEU A 11 -99.00 47.55 9.62
N VAL A 12 -97.71 47.77 9.88
CA VAL A 12 -97.18 48.90 10.68
C VAL A 12 -95.64 48.87 10.65
N LEU A 13 -95.11 50.07 10.42
CA LEU A 13 -93.76 50.54 10.15
C LEU A 13 -93.02 50.90 11.45
N VAL A 14 -91.67 50.92 11.49
CA VAL A 14 -90.83 51.94 12.19
C VAL A 14 -89.31 51.72 12.00
N PHE A 15 -88.66 52.78 11.47
CA PHE A 15 -87.31 53.33 11.65
C PHE A 15 -85.99 52.58 11.34
N ALA A 16 -85.02 53.40 10.93
CA ALA A 16 -83.82 53.10 10.17
C ALA A 16 -82.51 53.10 11.00
N LEU A 17 -81.65 52.14 10.65
CA LEU A 17 -80.19 52.19 10.44
C LEU A 17 -79.29 52.95 11.44
N ALA A 18 -78.65 52.18 12.32
CA ALA A 18 -77.18 51.99 12.35
C ALA A 18 -76.82 50.84 13.31
N ALA A 19 -76.53 49.64 12.80
CA ALA A 19 -75.91 48.54 13.54
C ALA A 19 -75.28 47.51 12.57
N CYS A 20 -74.12 46.95 12.97
CA CYS A 20 -73.22 46.03 12.28
C CYS A 20 -73.78 45.16 11.14
N LYS A 21 -73.03 45.07 10.02
CA LYS A 21 -73.14 43.96 9.08
C LYS A 21 -72.77 42.65 9.80
N PRO A 22 -73.47 41.51 9.55
CA PRO A 22 -72.97 40.20 9.96
C PRO A 22 -71.74 39.87 9.11
N LYS A 23 -70.64 39.50 9.77
CA LYS A 23 -69.47 38.88 9.13
C LYS A 23 -69.96 37.51 8.64
N VAL A 24 -69.97 37.28 7.33
CA VAL A 24 -70.05 35.92 6.80
C VAL A 24 -68.71 35.31 7.18
N GLU A 25 -68.71 34.38 8.14
CA GLU A 25 -67.52 33.58 8.40
C GLU A 25 -67.35 32.64 7.21
N VAL A 26 -66.19 32.73 6.58
CA VAL A 26 -65.80 31.89 5.46
C VAL A 26 -65.15 30.68 6.11
N ASN A 27 -65.76 29.50 5.98
CA ASN A 27 -65.15 28.25 6.46
C ASN A 27 -63.97 27.88 5.54
N HIS A 28 -62.85 27.43 6.11
CA HIS A 28 -61.73 26.87 5.38
C HIS A 28 -61.68 25.36 5.60
N PRO A 29 -61.29 24.56 4.60
CA PRO A 29 -61.09 23.13 4.82
C PRO A 29 -59.90 22.89 5.76
N PRO A 30 -59.94 21.83 6.58
CA PRO A 30 -58.86 21.50 7.51
C PRO A 30 -57.58 21.12 6.74
N VAL A 31 -56.40 21.40 7.31
CA VAL A 31 -55.11 21.10 6.66
C VAL A 31 -54.40 19.97 7.41
N ILE A 32 -54.13 18.86 6.71
CA ILE A 32 -53.36 17.72 7.23
C ILE A 32 -51.87 17.94 6.95
N ASN A 33 -51.05 17.82 7.99
CA ASN A 33 -49.59 17.98 7.95
C ASN A 33 -48.89 16.74 8.55
N GLY A 34 -47.62 16.55 8.21
CA GLY A 34 -46.83 15.41 8.71
C GLY A 34 -47.08 14.08 7.99
N VAL A 35 -47.83 14.07 6.88
CA VAL A 35 -48.07 12.88 6.07
C VAL A 35 -46.89 12.64 5.13
N ASN A 36 -46.27 11.46 5.24
CA ASN A 36 -45.39 10.91 4.20
C ASN A 36 -46.27 10.28 3.12
N GLU A 37 -46.27 10.87 1.93
CA GLU A 37 -47.17 10.46 0.84
C GLU A 37 -46.69 9.17 0.13
N GLU A 38 -45.41 8.82 0.30
CA GLU A 38 -44.79 7.57 -0.14
C GLU A 38 -43.97 6.98 1.01
N VAL A 39 -44.22 5.72 1.35
CA VAL A 39 -43.54 5.01 2.45
C VAL A 39 -43.18 3.60 1.98
N THR A 40 -41.94 3.18 2.21
CA THR A 40 -41.47 1.82 1.94
C THR A 40 -41.17 1.10 3.26
N ILE A 41 -41.67 -0.12 3.41
CA ILE A 41 -41.41 -1.00 4.58
C ILE A 41 -41.10 -2.43 4.10
N ASN A 42 -40.42 -3.23 4.94
CA ASN A 42 -40.28 -4.66 4.66
C ASN A 42 -41.53 -5.43 5.10
N ILE A 43 -41.75 -6.61 4.52
CA ILE A 43 -42.83 -7.50 4.93
C ILE A 43 -42.75 -7.77 6.45
N ASN A 44 -43.90 -7.62 7.12
CA ASN A 44 -44.14 -7.74 8.56
C ASN A 44 -43.60 -6.60 9.44
N ASP A 45 -42.98 -5.56 8.86
CA ASP A 45 -42.58 -4.40 9.64
C ASP A 45 -43.81 -3.71 10.27
N PRO A 46 -43.74 -3.31 11.55
CA PRO A 46 -44.83 -2.58 12.20
C PRO A 46 -44.97 -1.18 11.57
N TYR A 47 -46.17 -0.84 11.11
CA TYR A 47 -46.45 0.44 10.46
C TYR A 47 -47.76 1.07 10.98
N ASP A 48 -47.66 2.31 11.49
CA ASP A 48 -48.79 3.15 11.93
C ASP A 48 -48.90 4.40 11.03
N PRO A 49 -49.94 4.49 10.18
CA PRO A 49 -50.13 5.61 9.26
C PRO A 49 -50.43 6.97 9.92
N LEU A 50 -50.77 7.00 11.21
CA LEU A 50 -51.09 8.25 11.92
C LEU A 50 -49.94 8.76 12.79
N ASP A 51 -48.82 8.03 12.86
CA ASP A 51 -47.67 8.45 13.65
C ASP A 51 -47.08 9.76 13.09
N GLY A 52 -46.93 10.76 13.95
CA GLY A 52 -46.46 12.11 13.56
C GLY A 52 -47.43 12.96 12.72
N VAL A 53 -48.61 12.46 12.34
CA VAL A 53 -49.59 13.19 11.52
C VAL A 53 -50.49 14.07 12.40
N TYR A 54 -50.72 15.32 11.98
CA TYR A 54 -51.58 16.26 12.70
C TYR A 54 -52.43 17.11 11.74
N ALA A 55 -53.57 17.59 12.21
CA ALA A 55 -54.51 18.38 11.42
C ALA A 55 -54.86 19.69 12.12
N ILE A 56 -54.79 20.79 11.38
CA ILE A 56 -55.13 22.14 11.88
C ILE A 56 -56.17 22.75 10.97
N ASP A 57 -57.21 23.30 11.57
CA ASP A 57 -58.21 24.13 10.92
C ASP A 57 -58.17 25.58 11.43
N THR A 58 -58.51 26.53 10.57
CA THR A 58 -58.42 27.97 10.88
C THR A 58 -59.52 28.43 11.84
N GLU A 59 -60.69 27.81 11.76
CA GLU A 59 -61.89 28.13 12.55
C GLU A 59 -62.06 27.16 13.74
N ASP A 60 -61.76 25.88 13.56
CA ASP A 60 -61.96 24.80 14.53
C ASP A 60 -60.71 24.41 15.34
N GLY A 61 -59.52 24.90 14.95
CA GLY A 61 -58.28 24.66 15.68
C GLY A 61 -57.67 23.28 15.43
N ASP A 62 -57.13 22.64 16.47
CA ASP A 62 -56.44 21.34 16.34
C ASP A 62 -57.45 20.18 16.21
N LEU A 63 -57.47 19.56 15.04
CA LEU A 63 -58.34 18.44 14.67
C LEU A 63 -57.59 17.10 14.63
N THR A 64 -56.37 17.03 15.17
CA THR A 64 -55.51 15.82 15.11
C THR A 64 -56.20 14.57 15.65
N SER A 65 -56.99 14.67 16.72
CA SER A 65 -57.73 13.52 17.25
C SER A 65 -58.88 13.02 16.36
N GLY A 66 -59.23 13.80 15.33
CA GLY A 66 -60.26 13.46 14.33
C GLY A 66 -59.72 12.81 13.07
N LEU A 67 -58.40 12.60 12.96
CA LEU A 67 -57.79 11.91 11.83
C LEU A 67 -58.24 10.45 11.76
N THR A 68 -58.56 10.00 10.56
CA THR A 68 -58.98 8.62 10.27
C THR A 68 -58.26 8.10 9.04
N VAL A 69 -57.92 6.80 9.06
CA VAL A 69 -57.41 6.10 7.88
C VAL A 69 -58.61 5.53 7.11
N VAL A 70 -58.67 5.84 5.82
CA VAL A 70 -59.74 5.44 4.89
C VAL A 70 -59.13 4.59 3.79
N GLY A 71 -59.52 3.32 3.75
CA GLY A 71 -58.94 2.30 2.87
C GLY A 71 -58.19 1.24 3.67
N ASP A 72 -57.89 0.13 3.00
CA ASP A 72 -57.15 -0.99 3.60
C ASP A 72 -55.70 -0.98 3.10
N TYR A 73 -54.77 -1.36 3.97
CA TYR A 73 -53.40 -1.68 3.61
C TYR A 73 -53.01 -3.00 4.29
N ASP A 74 -52.00 -3.67 3.74
CA ASP A 74 -51.50 -4.94 4.26
C ASP A 74 -49.97 -4.86 4.27
N ASN A 75 -49.36 -4.94 5.46
CA ASN A 75 -47.92 -4.97 5.63
C ASN A 75 -47.34 -6.39 5.65
N THR A 76 -48.18 -7.42 5.45
CA THR A 76 -47.77 -8.83 5.49
C THR A 76 -47.61 -9.47 4.12
N THR A 77 -47.98 -8.75 3.06
CA THR A 77 -47.88 -9.22 1.68
C THR A 77 -47.14 -8.18 0.84
N GLN A 78 -46.22 -8.62 -0.02
CA GLN A 78 -45.51 -7.73 -0.95
C GLN A 78 -46.50 -7.02 -1.88
N GLY A 79 -46.35 -5.71 -2.04
CA GLY A 79 -47.18 -4.95 -2.96
C GLY A 79 -47.26 -3.46 -2.66
N ASN A 80 -47.93 -2.74 -3.54
CA ASN A 80 -48.22 -1.33 -3.38
C ASN A 80 -49.67 -1.16 -2.93
N TYR A 81 -49.86 -0.56 -1.77
CA TYR A 81 -51.15 -0.31 -1.15
C TYR A 81 -51.41 1.20 -1.12
N THR A 82 -52.58 1.62 -1.60
CA THR A 82 -52.98 3.03 -1.55
C THR A 82 -54.16 3.18 -0.61
N PHE A 83 -53.99 4.02 0.41
CA PHE A 83 -55.04 4.42 1.34
C PHE A 83 -54.98 5.94 1.55
N ALA A 84 -55.95 6.51 2.25
CA ALA A 84 -56.00 7.94 2.52
C ALA A 84 -56.12 8.25 4.01
N ILE A 85 -55.51 9.35 4.44
CA ILE A 85 -55.73 9.95 5.76
C ILE A 85 -56.75 11.08 5.59
N SER A 86 -57.80 11.06 6.39
CA SER A 86 -58.97 11.94 6.27
C SER A 86 -59.31 12.61 7.59
N VAL A 87 -59.69 13.89 7.53
CA VAL A 87 -60.24 14.64 8.67
C VAL A 87 -61.38 15.55 8.19
N THR A 88 -62.44 15.67 8.99
CA THR A 88 -63.63 16.50 8.70
C THR A 88 -63.80 17.54 9.81
N ASP A 89 -64.06 18.79 9.42
CA ASP A 89 -64.31 19.90 10.35
C ASP A 89 -65.75 19.91 10.88
N SER A 90 -66.08 20.89 11.74
CA SER A 90 -67.41 21.00 12.35
C SER A 90 -68.50 21.51 11.40
N ASP A 91 -68.10 22.07 10.25
CA ASP A 91 -68.96 22.56 9.16
C ASP A 91 -69.11 21.55 8.00
N GLU A 92 -68.69 20.29 8.24
CA GLU A 92 -68.78 19.12 7.34
C GLU A 92 -67.84 19.15 6.12
N GLU A 93 -66.82 20.02 6.08
CA GLU A 93 -65.80 20.02 5.02
C GLU A 93 -64.69 19.01 5.34
N THR A 94 -64.25 18.24 4.34
CA THR A 94 -63.33 17.11 4.53
C THR A 94 -62.09 17.25 3.68
N THR A 95 -60.92 17.09 4.30
CA THR A 95 -59.64 17.01 3.60
C THR A 95 -59.12 15.59 3.66
N THR A 96 -58.64 15.10 2.51
CA THR A 96 -57.98 13.80 2.38
C THR A 96 -56.58 13.96 1.79
N LYS A 97 -55.62 13.17 2.29
CA LYS A 97 -54.31 12.97 1.69
C LYS A 97 -54.08 11.50 1.39
N SER A 98 -53.68 11.18 0.16
CA SER A 98 -53.35 9.81 -0.23
C SER A 98 -51.94 9.44 0.23
N VAL A 99 -51.77 8.20 0.66
CA VAL A 99 -50.49 7.58 1.01
C VAL A 99 -50.34 6.32 0.18
N THR A 100 -49.16 6.15 -0.42
CA THR A 100 -48.74 4.90 -1.06
C THR A 100 -47.75 4.19 -0.15
N LEU A 101 -48.15 3.01 0.35
CA LEU A 101 -47.28 2.11 1.09
C LEU A 101 -46.75 1.03 0.14
N THR A 102 -45.45 1.01 -0.05
CA THR A 102 -44.73 -0.04 -0.76
C THR A 102 -44.21 -1.04 0.27
N VAL A 103 -44.71 -2.26 0.21
CA VAL A 103 -44.24 -3.37 1.03
C VAL A 103 -43.32 -4.21 0.17
N GLU A 104 -42.04 -4.21 0.52
CA GLU A 104 -40.99 -4.91 -0.21
C GLU A 104 -40.66 -6.23 0.49
N ASP A 105 -40.45 -7.26 -0.31
CA ASP A 105 -39.74 -8.45 0.15
C ASP A 105 -38.26 -8.18 -0.07
N PRO A 106 -37.44 -7.99 0.98
CA PRO A 106 -36.02 -7.71 0.81
C PRO A 106 -35.25 -8.87 0.17
N TYR A 107 -35.89 -10.04 -0.01
CA TYR A 107 -35.32 -11.25 -0.60
C TYR A 107 -36.01 -11.64 -1.92
N SER A 108 -36.40 -10.66 -2.74
CA SER A 108 -37.15 -10.93 -3.99
C SER A 108 -36.39 -11.76 -5.04
N ASP A 109 -35.07 -11.86 -4.91
CA ASP A 109 -34.22 -12.74 -5.69
C ASP A 109 -33.68 -13.83 -4.76
N ASN A 110 -34.03 -15.10 -5.01
CA ASN A 110 -33.49 -16.23 -4.26
C ASN A 110 -31.97 -16.30 -4.45
N GLU A 111 -31.20 -16.02 -3.41
CA GLU A 111 -29.76 -16.17 -3.43
C GLU A 111 -29.39 -17.66 -3.44
N SER A 112 -28.22 -18.00 -3.98
CA SER A 112 -27.78 -19.40 -3.92
C SER A 112 -27.21 -19.67 -2.52
N PRO A 113 -27.46 -20.84 -1.92
CA PRO A 113 -26.91 -21.15 -0.61
C PRO A 113 -25.38 -21.11 -0.62
N VAL A 114 -24.75 -20.54 0.39
CA VAL A 114 -23.29 -20.43 0.48
C VAL A 114 -22.75 -21.65 1.20
N LEU A 115 -21.85 -22.39 0.55
CA LEU A 115 -21.07 -23.48 1.17
C LEU A 115 -19.73 -22.93 1.66
N SER A 116 -19.36 -23.26 2.89
CA SER A 116 -18.10 -22.84 3.51
C SER A 116 -17.47 -24.02 4.24
N GLY A 117 -16.15 -24.18 4.16
CA GLY A 117 -15.44 -25.28 4.81
C GLY A 117 -14.15 -25.65 4.07
N VAL A 118 -13.53 -26.76 4.48
CA VAL A 118 -12.26 -27.20 3.89
C VAL A 118 -12.45 -27.62 2.43
N THR A 119 -11.53 -27.18 1.56
CA THR A 119 -11.52 -27.49 0.11
C THR A 119 -10.35 -28.39 -0.29
N PHE A 120 -9.50 -28.76 0.67
CA PHE A 120 -8.41 -29.71 0.48
C PHE A 120 -8.28 -30.66 1.67
N TYR A 121 -8.08 -31.96 1.39
CA TYR A 121 -7.84 -32.99 2.40
C TYR A 121 -6.65 -33.86 1.98
N LEU A 122 -5.66 -34.01 2.86
CA LEU A 122 -4.52 -34.91 2.62
C LEU A 122 -4.81 -36.28 3.23
N PHE A 123 -4.93 -37.31 2.39
CA PHE A 123 -5.20 -38.68 2.81
C PHE A 123 -3.91 -39.51 2.83
N VAL A 124 -3.64 -40.12 3.99
CA VAL A 124 -2.48 -41.00 4.19
C VAL A 124 -2.92 -42.45 4.20
N TYR A 125 -2.17 -43.29 3.49
CA TYR A 125 -2.47 -44.70 3.34
C TYR A 125 -2.61 -45.39 4.70
N GLY A 126 -3.82 -45.86 5.03
CA GLY A 126 -4.13 -46.55 6.29
C GLY A 126 -4.97 -45.74 7.28
N GLU A 127 -5.19 -44.44 7.06
CA GLU A 127 -6.13 -43.64 7.85
C GLU A 127 -7.59 -43.85 7.41
N THR A 128 -8.54 -43.52 8.28
CA THR A 128 -9.97 -43.52 7.94
C THR A 128 -10.39 -42.16 7.41
N PHE A 129 -10.93 -42.10 6.20
CA PHE A 129 -11.55 -40.91 5.63
C PHE A 129 -13.07 -41.03 5.71
N ASP A 130 -13.72 -40.04 6.32
CA ASP A 130 -15.18 -39.92 6.37
C ASP A 130 -15.58 -38.62 5.70
N SER A 131 -16.15 -38.72 4.50
CA SER A 131 -16.53 -37.60 3.65
C SER A 131 -17.78 -36.85 4.11
N ALA A 132 -18.39 -37.20 5.24
CA ALA A 132 -19.53 -36.47 5.75
C ALA A 132 -19.17 -34.99 6.00
N ALA A 133 -19.99 -34.07 5.49
CA ALA A 133 -19.76 -32.62 5.58
C ALA A 133 -19.49 -32.16 7.03
N SER A 134 -20.22 -32.70 8.01
CA SER A 134 -20.01 -32.39 9.44
C SER A 134 -18.66 -32.86 9.99
N ASN A 135 -18.10 -33.96 9.46
CA ASN A 135 -16.83 -34.53 9.91
C ASN A 135 -15.62 -33.88 9.23
N ILE A 136 -15.86 -33.26 8.08
CA ILE A 136 -14.87 -32.53 7.28
C ILE A 136 -14.93 -31.01 7.53
N GLY A 137 -15.95 -30.52 8.24
CA GLY A 137 -16.07 -29.10 8.62
C GLY A 137 -16.65 -28.22 7.52
N ILE A 138 -17.53 -28.80 6.67
CA ILE A 138 -18.27 -28.06 5.65
C ILE A 138 -19.67 -27.74 6.17
N THR A 139 -20.00 -26.46 6.15
CA THR A 139 -21.28 -25.88 6.56
C THR A 139 -21.94 -25.14 5.40
N SER A 140 -23.23 -24.86 5.50
CA SER A 140 -23.94 -24.03 4.55
C SER A 140 -24.90 -23.06 5.23
N LEU A 141 -24.86 -21.81 4.79
CA LEU A 141 -25.80 -20.76 5.18
C LEU A 141 -26.47 -20.21 3.93
N ASP A 142 -27.76 -19.96 4.04
CA ASP A 142 -28.60 -19.37 3.02
C ASP A 142 -29.32 -18.15 3.61
N ALA A 143 -29.48 -17.09 2.81
CA ALA A 143 -30.04 -15.83 3.31
C ALA A 143 -31.54 -15.99 3.66
N GLU A 144 -32.26 -16.81 2.91
CA GLU A 144 -33.69 -17.06 3.05
C GLU A 144 -34.00 -18.26 3.96
N ASP A 145 -33.23 -19.35 3.83
CA ASP A 145 -33.47 -20.63 4.51
C ASP A 145 -32.60 -20.86 5.77
N GLY A 146 -31.63 -19.99 6.04
CA GLY A 146 -30.75 -20.06 7.21
C GLY A 146 -29.72 -21.20 7.12
N ASP A 147 -29.49 -21.93 8.23
CA ASP A 147 -28.47 -22.99 8.27
C ASP A 147 -28.93 -24.26 7.54
N LEU A 148 -28.35 -24.49 6.36
CA LEU A 148 -28.58 -25.64 5.51
C LEU A 148 -27.49 -26.71 5.64
N SER A 149 -26.59 -26.62 6.63
CA SER A 149 -25.47 -27.56 6.80
C SER A 149 -25.90 -29.02 6.90
N ALA A 150 -27.07 -29.28 7.51
CA ALA A 150 -27.62 -30.64 7.63
C ALA A 150 -28.18 -31.20 6.30
N SER A 151 -28.38 -30.34 5.29
CA SER A 151 -28.98 -30.67 3.99
C SER A 151 -27.93 -30.88 2.89
N ILE A 152 -26.63 -30.78 3.22
CA ILE A 152 -25.54 -30.98 2.26
C ILE A 152 -25.50 -32.43 1.80
N VAL A 153 -25.52 -32.61 0.48
CA VAL A 153 -25.37 -33.89 -0.20
C VAL A 153 -23.93 -34.06 -0.67
N VAL A 154 -23.33 -35.21 -0.37
CA VAL A 154 -21.94 -35.53 -0.72
C VAL A 154 -21.91 -36.49 -1.92
N ASP A 155 -21.13 -36.14 -2.94
CA ASP A 155 -20.80 -37.00 -4.08
C ASP A 155 -19.29 -37.29 -4.08
N GLU A 156 -18.92 -38.54 -3.78
CA GLU A 156 -17.51 -38.99 -3.75
C GLU A 156 -16.93 -39.28 -5.14
N GLY A 157 -17.74 -39.30 -6.21
CA GLY A 157 -17.27 -39.53 -7.58
C GLY A 157 -16.40 -40.79 -7.73
N ASP A 158 -15.21 -40.62 -8.30
CA ASP A 158 -14.19 -41.67 -8.53
C ASP A 158 -13.13 -41.73 -7.41
N LEU A 159 -13.47 -41.33 -6.17
CA LEU A 159 -12.53 -41.33 -5.04
C LEU A 159 -11.90 -42.72 -4.84
N ASP A 160 -10.58 -42.81 -5.06
CA ASP A 160 -9.78 -44.01 -4.80
C ASP A 160 -8.69 -43.71 -3.78
N LEU A 161 -8.91 -44.14 -2.55
CA LEU A 161 -8.00 -43.98 -1.42
C LEU A 161 -6.81 -44.95 -1.44
N THR A 162 -6.72 -45.85 -2.43
CA THR A 162 -5.68 -46.88 -2.52
C THR A 162 -4.60 -46.58 -3.54
N THR A 163 -4.87 -45.67 -4.48
CA THR A 163 -3.93 -45.26 -5.53
C THR A 163 -3.47 -43.83 -5.28
N ALA A 164 -2.17 -43.57 -5.35
CA ALA A 164 -1.64 -42.22 -5.21
C ALA A 164 -2.19 -41.30 -6.32
N GLY A 165 -2.76 -40.16 -5.94
CA GLY A 165 -3.49 -39.31 -6.86
C GLY A 165 -4.17 -38.15 -6.17
N THR A 166 -4.80 -37.27 -6.94
CA THR A 166 -5.73 -36.27 -6.41
C THR A 166 -7.12 -36.62 -6.92
N TYR A 167 -8.06 -36.74 -5.99
CA TYR A 167 -9.45 -37.08 -6.23
C TYR A 167 -10.32 -35.92 -5.78
N PHE A 168 -11.56 -35.84 -6.29
CA PHE A 168 -12.45 -34.73 -6.00
C PHE A 168 -13.76 -35.25 -5.43
N VAL A 169 -14.14 -34.74 -4.27
CA VAL A 169 -15.44 -34.99 -3.62
C VAL A 169 -16.25 -33.70 -3.74
N THR A 170 -17.47 -33.78 -4.25
CA THR A 170 -18.34 -32.61 -4.46
C THR A 170 -19.42 -32.57 -3.40
N TYR A 171 -19.52 -31.45 -2.70
CA TYR A 171 -20.58 -31.16 -1.73
C TYR A 171 -21.57 -30.25 -2.41
N THR A 172 -22.85 -30.64 -2.45
CA THR A 172 -23.91 -29.84 -3.06
C THR A 172 -25.02 -29.63 -2.05
N VAL A 173 -25.49 -28.39 -1.94
CA VAL A 173 -26.65 -28.05 -1.12
C VAL A 173 -27.66 -27.34 -2.03
N THR A 174 -28.92 -27.69 -1.85
CA THR A 174 -30.05 -27.12 -2.59
C THR A 174 -30.97 -26.46 -1.58
N ASP A 175 -31.29 -25.20 -1.81
CA ASP A 175 -32.25 -24.45 -1.00
C ASP A 175 -33.69 -24.93 -1.21
N SER A 176 -34.63 -24.35 -0.47
CA SER A 176 -36.05 -24.70 -0.53
C SER A 176 -36.73 -24.30 -1.84
N LEU A 177 -36.14 -23.39 -2.61
CA LEU A 177 -36.63 -22.89 -3.90
C LEU A 177 -35.95 -23.58 -5.10
N GLY A 178 -35.01 -24.48 -4.86
CA GLY A 178 -34.39 -25.38 -5.84
C GLY A 178 -33.10 -24.86 -6.48
N VAL A 179 -32.51 -23.76 -5.99
CA VAL A 179 -31.19 -23.31 -6.43
C VAL A 179 -30.12 -24.06 -5.64
N SER A 180 -29.02 -24.40 -6.30
CA SER A 180 -27.98 -25.24 -5.72
C SER A 180 -26.61 -24.62 -5.88
N SER A 181 -25.80 -24.79 -4.83
CA SER A 181 -24.37 -24.47 -4.84
C SER A 181 -23.56 -25.73 -4.63
N SER A 182 -22.33 -25.72 -5.14
CA SER A 182 -21.40 -26.83 -4.97
C SER A 182 -20.02 -26.34 -4.51
N LEU A 183 -19.40 -27.11 -3.62
CA LEU A 183 -18.02 -26.95 -3.17
C LEU A 183 -17.27 -28.23 -3.46
N VAL A 184 -16.06 -28.11 -4.02
CA VAL A 184 -15.23 -29.26 -4.39
C VAL A 184 -14.09 -29.40 -3.39
N LEU A 185 -14.00 -30.56 -2.75
CA LEU A 185 -12.89 -30.98 -1.90
C LEU A 185 -11.89 -31.78 -2.73
N ALA A 186 -10.66 -31.29 -2.85
CA ALA A 186 -9.56 -32.06 -3.40
C ALA A 186 -8.95 -32.98 -2.33
N VAL A 187 -9.11 -34.30 -2.51
CA VAL A 187 -8.50 -35.33 -1.65
C VAL A 187 -7.19 -35.80 -2.28
N LYS A 188 -6.05 -35.43 -1.69
CA LYS A 188 -4.74 -35.88 -2.13
C LYS A 188 -4.36 -37.18 -1.44
N VAL A 189 -4.32 -38.29 -2.17
CA VAL A 189 -3.88 -39.60 -1.69
C VAL A 189 -2.38 -39.73 -1.90
N LEU A 190 -1.64 -39.94 -0.81
CA LEU A 190 -0.19 -40.14 -0.86
C LEU A 190 0.19 -41.59 -1.25
N PRO A 191 1.37 -41.81 -1.85
CA PRO A 191 1.88 -43.15 -2.10
C PRO A 191 2.03 -43.98 -0.82
N GLU A 192 1.76 -45.28 -0.90
CA GLU A 192 1.96 -46.22 0.20
C GLU A 192 3.40 -46.14 0.74
N GLY A 193 3.54 -45.89 2.05
CA GLY A 193 4.84 -45.70 2.73
C GLY A 193 5.29 -44.25 2.88
N VAL A 194 4.56 -43.27 2.34
CA VAL A 194 4.78 -41.84 2.60
C VAL A 194 3.92 -41.43 3.80
N SER A 195 4.57 -40.99 4.89
CA SER A 195 3.87 -40.49 6.08
C SER A 195 3.24 -39.13 5.83
N ASN A 196 2.16 -38.82 6.56
CA ASN A 196 1.59 -37.47 6.61
C ASN A 196 2.71 -36.46 6.97
N PRO A 197 2.86 -35.32 6.27
CA PRO A 197 3.71 -34.22 6.74
C PRO A 197 3.32 -33.72 8.15
N ARG A 198 2.10 -34.02 8.62
CA ARG A 198 1.69 -33.87 10.03
C ARG A 198 2.20 -34.98 10.96
N ASP A 199 2.35 -36.23 10.48
CA ASP A 199 2.81 -37.38 11.30
C ASP A 199 4.31 -37.37 11.58
N THR A 200 5.10 -36.60 10.82
CA THR A 200 6.50 -36.34 11.15
C THR A 200 6.67 -35.32 12.27
N ARG A 201 5.61 -34.66 12.76
CA ARG A 201 5.67 -33.80 13.96
C ARG A 201 5.45 -34.55 15.29
N SER A 202 5.80 -35.84 15.33
CA SER A 202 6.05 -36.53 16.60
C SER A 202 7.49 -36.26 17.09
N GLY A 203 7.79 -34.99 17.33
CA GLY A 203 9.13 -34.48 17.67
C GLY A 203 9.30 -33.05 17.16
N ALA A 204 10.33 -32.33 17.63
CA ALA A 204 10.70 -31.04 17.06
C ALA A 204 11.04 -31.24 15.58
N SER A 205 10.26 -30.63 14.67
CA SER A 205 10.67 -30.48 13.27
C SER A 205 11.95 -29.65 13.24
N ASP A 206 12.93 -30.06 12.46
CA ASP A 206 14.13 -29.26 12.18
C ASP A 206 13.89 -28.24 11.05
N THR A 207 12.67 -28.22 10.50
CA THR A 207 12.28 -27.44 9.33
C THR A 207 11.16 -26.46 9.67
N LEU A 208 11.36 -25.18 9.36
CA LEU A 208 10.36 -24.10 9.42
C LEU A 208 9.85 -23.79 8.01
N ILE A 209 8.53 -23.67 7.84
CA ILE A 209 7.90 -23.31 6.57
C ILE A 209 7.16 -21.97 6.71
N VAL A 210 7.51 -20.97 5.92
CA VAL A 210 6.88 -19.63 5.93
C VAL A 210 6.16 -19.39 4.61
N GLY A 211 4.89 -19.01 4.66
CA GLY A 211 4.10 -18.67 3.47
C GLY A 211 4.36 -17.25 2.96
N THR A 212 4.35 -17.04 1.65
CA THR A 212 4.50 -15.73 0.98
C THR A 212 3.65 -15.70 -0.29
N SER A 213 3.27 -14.53 -0.80
CA SER A 213 2.38 -14.46 -1.98
C SER A 213 3.12 -14.63 -3.31
N GLU A 214 4.35 -14.11 -3.44
CA GLU A 214 5.16 -14.17 -4.65
C GLU A 214 6.66 -13.98 -4.35
N MET A 215 7.54 -14.35 -5.27
CA MET A 215 8.98 -14.02 -5.25
C MET A 215 9.44 -13.82 -6.69
N ASN A 216 10.31 -12.84 -6.91
CA ASN A 216 10.87 -12.56 -8.24
C ASN A 216 12.25 -13.20 -8.44
N GLY A 217 12.86 -13.71 -7.36
CA GLY A 217 14.17 -14.36 -7.42
C GLY A 217 15.34 -13.38 -7.47
N ASN A 218 15.14 -12.14 -7.00
CA ASN A 218 16.17 -11.12 -6.95
C ASN A 218 16.77 -11.07 -5.53
N PHE A 219 17.66 -11.99 -5.22
CA PHE A 219 18.22 -12.20 -3.88
C PHE A 219 19.58 -11.50 -3.66
N ILE A 220 19.88 -10.49 -4.47
CA ILE A 220 21.09 -9.66 -4.33
C ILE A 220 20.67 -8.20 -4.16
N SER A 221 21.20 -7.54 -3.11
CA SER A 221 20.83 -6.17 -2.74
C SER A 221 21.01 -5.17 -3.88
N GLY A 222 20.06 -4.26 -4.06
CA GLY A 222 20.11 -3.20 -5.08
C GLY A 222 19.43 -3.57 -6.39
N PHE A 223 19.28 -4.85 -6.73
CA PHE A 223 18.37 -5.26 -7.81
C PHE A 223 16.93 -5.22 -7.30
N GLY A 224 15.98 -4.81 -8.15
CA GLY A 224 14.58 -4.62 -7.75
C GLY A 224 13.97 -5.88 -7.14
N SER A 225 13.86 -5.92 -5.82
CA SER A 225 13.35 -7.06 -5.03
C SER A 225 11.89 -6.86 -4.67
N SER A 226 11.13 -7.95 -4.62
CA SER A 226 9.86 -7.96 -3.88
C SER A 226 10.14 -7.87 -2.37
N ALA A 227 9.12 -7.53 -1.59
CA ALA A 227 9.22 -7.59 -0.12
C ALA A 227 9.64 -8.99 0.38
N TYR A 228 9.30 -10.04 -0.37
CA TYR A 228 9.59 -11.43 -0.04
C TYR A 228 11.00 -11.87 -0.46
N ASP A 229 11.54 -11.31 -1.56
CA ASP A 229 12.94 -11.53 -1.92
C ASP A 229 13.88 -10.95 -0.84
N ASN A 230 13.48 -9.84 -0.20
CA ASN A 230 14.21 -9.27 0.93
C ASN A 230 14.30 -10.25 2.11
N TYR A 231 13.35 -11.18 2.29
CA TYR A 231 13.48 -12.20 3.32
C TYR A 231 14.67 -13.11 3.09
N VAL A 232 14.92 -13.51 1.84
CA VAL A 232 16.11 -14.31 1.49
C VAL A 232 17.38 -13.49 1.68
N ILE A 233 17.37 -12.22 1.25
CA ILE A 233 18.52 -11.30 1.40
C ILE A 233 18.89 -11.13 2.89
N ASP A 234 17.92 -10.86 3.75
CA ASP A 234 18.17 -10.63 5.19
C ASP A 234 18.59 -11.90 5.93
N LEU A 235 18.07 -13.07 5.53
CA LEU A 235 18.48 -14.34 6.12
C LEU A 235 19.90 -14.77 5.70
N THR A 236 20.36 -14.33 4.53
CA THR A 236 21.67 -14.66 3.95
C THR A 236 22.75 -13.61 4.20
N ASN A 237 22.38 -12.42 4.67
CA ASN A 237 23.31 -11.35 5.04
C ASN A 237 23.24 -11.06 6.54
N GLY A 238 24.37 -11.19 7.25
CA GLY A 238 24.37 -10.97 8.70
C GLY A 238 25.69 -10.54 9.31
N ALA A 239 26.72 -10.31 8.50
CA ALA A 239 28.01 -9.80 8.95
C ALA A 239 28.19 -8.29 8.71
N GLY A 240 27.12 -7.49 8.72
CA GLY A 240 27.22 -6.04 8.56
C GLY A 240 27.88 -5.35 9.75
N VAL A 241 28.66 -4.29 9.50
CA VAL A 241 29.30 -3.50 10.59
C VAL A 241 28.32 -2.65 11.39
N ILE A 242 27.14 -2.38 10.81
CA ILE A 242 26.01 -1.70 11.46
C ILE A 242 24.85 -2.68 11.54
N ALA A 243 24.17 -2.70 12.68
CA ALA A 243 22.96 -3.48 12.91
C ALA A 243 21.77 -2.57 13.24
N THR A 244 20.59 -3.03 12.87
CA THR A 244 19.32 -2.45 13.31
C THR A 244 18.84 -3.18 14.55
N THR A 245 18.53 -2.42 15.60
CA THR A 245 17.96 -2.96 16.84
C THR A 245 16.46 -3.22 16.69
N LYS A 246 15.89 -4.00 17.62
CA LYS A 246 14.44 -4.25 17.67
C LYS A 246 13.58 -2.97 17.76
N GLY A 247 14.14 -1.89 18.32
CA GLY A 247 13.49 -0.59 18.42
C GLY A 247 13.64 0.32 17.20
N GLY A 248 14.28 -0.15 16.12
CA GLY A 248 14.50 0.69 14.93
C GLY A 248 15.68 1.67 15.05
N ASN A 249 16.64 1.40 15.94
CA ASN A 249 17.88 2.20 16.03
C ASN A 249 19.03 1.53 15.29
N PHE A 250 19.87 2.32 14.63
CA PHE A 250 21.16 1.87 14.09
C PHE A 250 22.23 1.88 15.17
N GLN A 251 23.05 0.83 15.21
CA GLN A 251 24.20 0.74 16.12
C GLN A 251 25.35 -0.04 15.50
N ILE A 252 26.54 0.09 16.08
CA ILE A 252 27.68 -0.75 15.74
C ILE A 252 27.34 -2.21 16.06
N ASN A 253 27.60 -3.10 15.11
CA ASN A 253 27.39 -4.52 15.30
C ASN A 253 28.59 -5.14 16.03
N GLU A 254 28.53 -5.20 17.36
CA GLU A 254 29.62 -5.70 18.20
C GLU A 254 29.92 -7.20 18.02
N THR A 255 29.09 -7.98 17.31
CA THR A 255 29.44 -9.36 16.94
C THR A 255 30.37 -9.45 15.75
N VAL A 256 30.44 -8.37 14.96
CA VAL A 256 31.26 -8.24 13.75
C VAL A 256 32.45 -7.32 13.97
N VAL A 257 32.26 -6.21 14.68
CA VAL A 257 33.26 -5.15 14.90
C VAL A 257 33.94 -5.35 16.25
N GLU A 258 35.27 -5.49 16.25
CA GLU A 258 36.08 -5.55 17.48
C GLU A 258 36.29 -4.15 18.07
N SER A 259 36.58 -3.17 17.20
CA SER A 259 36.70 -1.78 17.59
C SER A 259 36.53 -0.86 16.39
N TYR A 260 36.17 0.41 16.65
CA TYR A 260 36.11 1.43 15.60
C TYR A 260 36.58 2.79 16.13
N THR A 261 36.95 3.67 15.22
CA THR A 261 37.17 5.09 15.50
C THR A 261 36.37 5.94 14.52
N ALA A 262 35.85 7.08 14.99
CA ALA A 262 35.22 8.10 14.16
C ALA A 262 35.98 9.41 14.37
N VAL A 263 36.65 9.91 13.33
CA VAL A 263 37.56 11.07 13.43
C VAL A 263 37.21 12.10 12.36
N TYR A 264 36.96 13.33 12.80
CA TYR A 264 36.84 14.48 11.91
C TYR A 264 38.23 14.92 11.42
N GLU A 265 38.35 15.28 10.15
CA GLU A 265 39.59 15.82 9.61
C GLU A 265 39.90 17.22 10.15
N ASP A 266 41.08 17.41 10.74
CA ASP A 266 41.50 18.61 11.47
C ASP A 266 41.87 19.81 10.57
N VAL A 267 41.04 20.27 9.62
CA VAL A 267 41.38 21.50 8.85
C VAL A 267 40.28 22.21 8.05
N ALA A 268 39.05 21.71 7.98
CA ALA A 268 38.01 22.28 7.10
C ALA A 268 36.85 22.92 7.88
N GLU A 269 36.14 23.86 7.23
CA GLU A 269 34.92 24.47 7.75
C GLU A 269 33.78 23.44 7.91
N ASN A 270 33.75 22.44 7.02
CA ASN A 270 32.91 21.25 7.09
C ASN A 270 33.85 20.02 6.99
N PRO A 271 34.45 19.56 8.09
CA PRO A 271 35.42 18.47 8.07
C PRO A 271 34.75 17.14 7.69
N ASN A 272 35.41 16.38 6.82
CA ASN A 272 35.00 15.01 6.55
C ASN A 272 35.09 14.17 7.82
N LEU A 273 34.27 13.13 7.91
CA LEU A 273 34.28 12.18 9.02
C LEU A 273 34.70 10.81 8.54
N THR A 274 35.83 10.33 9.03
CA THR A 274 36.34 8.99 8.73
C THR A 274 35.99 8.03 9.84
N TYR A 275 35.22 7.00 9.49
CA TYR A 275 35.06 5.79 10.29
C TYR A 275 36.13 4.79 9.90
N THR A 276 36.88 4.30 10.88
CA THR A 276 37.78 3.15 10.73
C THR A 276 37.22 1.99 11.53
N PHE A 277 36.89 0.89 10.85
CA PHE A 277 36.39 -0.33 11.46
C PHE A 277 37.50 -1.37 11.53
N ASN A 278 37.64 -2.02 12.67
CA ASN A 278 38.45 -3.23 12.86
C ASN A 278 37.47 -4.38 13.09
N ILE A 279 37.38 -5.30 12.14
CA ILE A 279 36.47 -6.45 12.22
C ILE A 279 37.08 -7.55 13.10
N LYS A 280 36.24 -8.44 13.63
CA LYS A 280 36.70 -9.56 14.45
C LYS A 280 37.41 -10.61 13.60
N ALA A 281 38.53 -11.10 14.11
CA ALA A 281 39.28 -12.16 13.45
C ALA A 281 38.51 -13.51 13.47
N GLY A 282 38.74 -14.33 12.43
CA GLY A 282 38.25 -15.71 12.38
C GLY A 282 36.79 -15.86 11.96
N MET A 283 36.13 -14.78 11.55
CA MET A 283 34.82 -14.84 10.88
C MET A 283 34.92 -15.55 9.54
N LYS A 284 33.84 -16.22 9.14
CA LYS A 284 33.81 -17.03 7.93
C LYS A 284 32.49 -16.88 7.18
N PHE A 285 32.58 -16.96 5.87
CA PHE A 285 31.43 -17.19 5.01
C PHE A 285 30.86 -18.59 5.22
N SER A 286 29.66 -18.85 4.69
CA SER A 286 28.99 -20.15 4.83
C SER A 286 29.73 -21.34 4.23
N ASP A 287 30.65 -21.13 3.28
CA ASP A 287 31.52 -22.17 2.72
C ASP A 287 32.79 -22.42 3.54
N GLY A 288 33.02 -21.62 4.59
CA GLY A 288 34.17 -21.70 5.48
C GLY A 288 35.38 -20.86 5.06
N THR A 289 35.31 -20.13 3.95
CA THR A 289 36.32 -19.12 3.59
C THR A 289 36.31 -17.97 4.59
N ALA A 290 37.45 -17.32 4.79
CA ALA A 290 37.58 -16.25 5.76
C ALA A 290 36.90 -14.97 5.26
N ILE A 291 36.23 -14.25 6.16
CA ILE A 291 35.78 -12.87 5.91
C ILE A 291 36.91 -11.93 6.31
N THR A 292 37.29 -11.03 5.42
CA THR A 292 38.35 -10.03 5.59
C THR A 292 37.82 -8.61 5.38
N ALA A 293 38.59 -7.59 5.74
CA ALA A 293 38.24 -6.20 5.47
C ALA A 293 38.13 -5.89 3.97
N GLU A 294 38.84 -6.64 3.13
CA GLU A 294 38.77 -6.49 1.68
C GLU A 294 37.39 -6.82 1.12
N ASP A 295 36.65 -7.75 1.74
CA ASP A 295 35.29 -8.12 1.33
C ASP A 295 34.27 -6.99 1.56
N TYR A 296 34.48 -6.16 2.61
CA TYR A 296 33.68 -4.96 2.87
C TYR A 296 34.03 -3.85 1.89
N VAL A 297 35.32 -3.64 1.63
CA VAL A 297 35.79 -2.64 0.66
C VAL A 297 35.29 -2.99 -0.74
N PHE A 298 35.36 -4.26 -1.13
CA PHE A 298 34.81 -4.76 -2.38
C PHE A 298 33.31 -4.49 -2.48
N SER A 299 32.52 -4.83 -1.46
CA SER A 299 31.08 -4.57 -1.42
C SER A 299 30.72 -3.10 -1.60
N ALA A 300 31.36 -2.21 -0.81
CA ALA A 300 31.12 -0.77 -0.90
C ALA A 300 31.48 -0.21 -2.29
N LYS A 301 32.62 -0.64 -2.85
CA LYS A 301 33.07 -0.27 -4.20
C LYS A 301 32.12 -0.78 -5.29
N LEU A 302 31.62 -2.01 -5.18
CA LEU A 302 30.67 -2.59 -6.13
C LEU A 302 29.35 -1.83 -6.13
N TYR A 303 28.73 -1.61 -4.97
CA TYR A 303 27.43 -0.93 -4.87
C TYR A 303 27.49 0.56 -5.23
N ALA A 304 28.65 1.20 -5.09
CA ALA A 304 28.87 2.57 -5.56
C ALA A 304 29.20 2.66 -7.07
N SER A 305 29.43 1.53 -7.76
CA SER A 305 29.90 1.52 -9.15
C SER A 305 28.78 1.70 -10.17
N LEU A 306 29.13 2.28 -11.30
CA LEU A 306 28.22 2.43 -12.44
C LEU A 306 27.92 1.12 -13.14
N VAL A 307 28.82 0.13 -13.08
CA VAL A 307 28.62 -1.25 -13.56
C VAL A 307 27.41 -1.89 -12.90
N TYR A 308 27.33 -1.74 -11.57
CA TYR A 308 26.24 -2.28 -10.79
C TYR A 308 24.92 -1.60 -11.17
N LYS A 309 24.99 -0.27 -11.30
CA LYS A 309 23.86 0.55 -11.76
C LYS A 309 23.42 0.22 -13.19
N ASP A 310 24.34 0.04 -14.12
CA ASP A 310 24.12 -0.28 -15.53
C ASP A 310 23.48 -1.66 -15.71
N ALA A 311 23.85 -2.62 -14.85
CA ALA A 311 23.16 -3.92 -14.78
C ALA A 311 21.70 -3.82 -14.30
N GLY A 312 21.25 -2.63 -13.86
CA GLY A 312 19.89 -2.37 -13.40
C GLY A 312 19.73 -2.38 -11.88
N ALA A 313 20.82 -2.32 -11.11
CA ALA A 313 20.77 -2.16 -9.66
C ALA A 313 20.74 -0.68 -9.22
N THR A 314 20.35 -0.44 -7.98
CA THR A 314 20.41 0.88 -7.34
C THR A 314 21.81 1.12 -6.78
N SER A 315 22.35 2.33 -6.97
CA SER A 315 23.66 2.70 -6.42
C SER A 315 23.56 3.21 -4.99
N SER A 316 24.62 3.00 -4.20
CA SER A 316 24.73 3.38 -2.78
C SER A 316 25.96 4.25 -2.52
N TYR A 317 26.07 4.81 -1.30
CA TYR A 317 27.23 5.58 -0.81
C TYR A 317 27.43 6.97 -1.45
N LEU A 318 26.35 7.63 -1.88
CA LEU A 318 26.39 8.97 -2.50
C LEU A 318 27.08 10.04 -1.62
N ASN A 319 27.03 9.86 -0.30
CA ASN A 319 27.59 10.76 0.70
C ASN A 319 29.05 10.44 1.09
N VAL A 320 29.70 9.49 0.42
CA VAL A 320 31.09 9.11 0.68
C VAL A 320 32.04 9.91 -0.23
N VAL A 321 33.17 10.36 0.30
CA VAL A 321 34.17 11.13 -0.45
C VAL A 321 34.64 10.37 -1.69
N GLY A 322 34.70 11.03 -2.84
CA GLY A 322 35.12 10.38 -4.09
C GLY A 322 34.02 9.60 -4.80
N TYR A 323 32.75 9.66 -4.35
CA TYR A 323 31.65 8.89 -4.96
C TYR A 323 31.38 9.32 -6.40
N GLU A 324 31.30 10.62 -6.69
CA GLU A 324 31.03 11.09 -8.05
C GLU A 324 32.14 10.66 -9.00
N GLU A 325 33.40 10.83 -8.59
CA GLU A 325 34.56 10.38 -9.36
C GLU A 325 34.54 8.87 -9.58
N TRP A 326 34.16 8.10 -8.55
CA TRP A 326 34.06 6.64 -8.63
C TRP A 326 32.90 6.17 -9.53
N ASN A 327 31.72 6.74 -9.35
CA ASN A 327 30.51 6.41 -10.10
C ASN A 327 30.59 6.89 -11.55
N GLU A 328 31.23 8.02 -11.84
CA GLU A 328 31.36 8.52 -13.22
C GLU A 328 32.61 7.99 -13.94
N GLY A 329 33.63 7.54 -13.20
CA GLY A 329 34.98 7.30 -13.72
C GLY A 329 35.41 5.84 -13.94
N CYS A 330 34.73 4.82 -13.43
CA CYS A 330 35.27 3.44 -13.45
C CYS A 330 34.25 2.30 -13.62
N TYR A 331 34.72 1.22 -14.29
CA TYR A 331 33.98 -0.01 -14.55
C TYR A 331 34.79 -1.30 -14.26
N PHE A 332 34.12 -2.44 -14.15
CA PHE A 332 34.61 -3.76 -13.75
C PHE A 332 34.50 -4.74 -14.93
N THR A 333 35.56 -5.48 -15.25
CA THR A 333 35.45 -6.76 -16.00
C THR A 333 35.92 -7.92 -15.16
N GLY A 334 35.13 -8.99 -15.16
CA GLY A 334 35.43 -10.24 -14.47
C GLY A 334 36.05 -11.30 -15.37
N TYR A 335 36.72 -10.93 -16.47
CA TYR A 335 37.21 -11.94 -17.42
C TYR A 335 38.58 -11.62 -18.00
N LYS A 336 39.56 -12.48 -17.68
CA LYS A 336 40.72 -12.67 -18.52
C LYS A 336 40.34 -13.74 -19.53
N LEU A 337 40.17 -13.39 -20.80
CA LEU A 337 40.10 -14.40 -21.86
C LEU A 337 41.31 -15.35 -21.65
N PRO A 338 41.11 -16.68 -21.56
CA PRO A 338 42.21 -17.61 -21.45
C PRO A 338 43.19 -17.31 -22.59
N ALA A 339 44.49 -17.29 -22.31
CA ALA A 339 45.56 -16.97 -23.25
C ALA A 339 45.62 -17.87 -24.52
N ASN A 340 44.63 -18.74 -24.70
CA ASN A 340 44.56 -19.82 -25.66
C ASN A 340 43.25 -19.82 -26.48
N LYS A 341 42.36 -18.83 -26.34
CA LYS A 341 41.18 -18.68 -27.22
C LYS A 341 41.28 -17.38 -27.99
N GLU A 342 41.97 -17.43 -29.12
CA GLU A 342 41.84 -16.43 -30.18
C GLU A 342 40.37 -16.40 -30.65
N GLU A 343 39.90 -15.19 -30.93
CA GLU A 343 38.56 -14.81 -31.40
C GLU A 343 37.89 -15.88 -32.28
N ALA A 344 36.80 -16.48 -31.78
CA ALA A 344 35.76 -16.97 -32.67
C ALA A 344 34.80 -15.81 -32.89
N ALA A 345 35.03 -15.02 -33.95
CA ALA A 345 34.08 -14.01 -34.38
C ALA A 345 32.83 -14.72 -34.91
N ALA A 346 31.81 -14.88 -34.06
CA ALA A 346 30.48 -15.23 -34.50
C ALA A 346 29.80 -13.93 -34.98
N SER A 347 29.64 -13.78 -36.29
CA SER A 347 28.81 -12.69 -36.82
C SER A 347 27.35 -13.13 -36.78
N LEU A 348 26.58 -12.43 -35.97
CA LEU A 348 25.13 -12.54 -35.96
C LEU A 348 24.60 -11.82 -37.19
N THR A 349 24.01 -12.56 -38.12
CA THR A 349 23.32 -11.96 -39.27
C THR A 349 21.88 -12.45 -39.32
N PHE A 350 21.02 -11.62 -39.87
CA PHE A 350 19.59 -11.88 -39.97
C PHE A 350 19.25 -11.97 -41.45
N ASP A 351 18.50 -13.00 -41.83
CA ASP A 351 17.96 -13.06 -43.18
C ASP A 351 16.75 -12.12 -43.33
N ASP A 352 16.23 -12.02 -44.56
CA ASP A 352 15.13 -11.12 -44.93
C ASP A 352 13.81 -11.37 -44.15
N ASN A 353 13.77 -12.42 -43.31
CA ASN A 353 12.64 -12.77 -42.45
C ASN A 353 12.93 -12.64 -40.94
N GLY A 354 14.10 -12.17 -40.52
CA GLY A 354 14.41 -11.80 -39.13
C GLY A 354 14.78 -12.94 -38.18
N THR A 355 15.10 -14.13 -38.68
CA THR A 355 15.66 -15.21 -37.83
C THR A 355 17.16 -15.00 -37.63
N ALA A 356 17.66 -15.12 -36.41
CA ALA A 356 19.09 -15.04 -36.12
C ALA A 356 19.82 -16.23 -36.74
N ILE A 357 20.66 -15.97 -37.75
CA ILE A 357 21.61 -16.93 -38.28
C ILE A 357 22.94 -16.66 -37.58
N ILE A 358 23.32 -17.55 -36.68
CA ILE A 358 24.67 -17.60 -36.15
C ILE A 358 25.51 -18.30 -37.21
N ASP A 359 26.20 -17.52 -38.03
CA ASP A 359 27.14 -18.07 -39.01
C ASP A 359 28.44 -18.37 -38.26
N VAL A 360 28.47 -19.54 -37.60
CA VAL A 360 29.75 -20.10 -37.16
C VAL A 360 30.39 -20.62 -38.44
N THR A 361 31.42 -19.92 -38.92
CA THR A 361 32.28 -20.47 -39.97
C THR A 361 33.01 -21.68 -39.41
N GLU A 362 32.34 -22.83 -39.36
CA GLU A 362 33.00 -24.10 -39.12
C GLU A 362 33.69 -24.54 -40.41
N TRP A 363 34.92 -24.95 -40.23
CA TRP A 363 35.64 -25.81 -41.15
C TRP A 363 34.72 -26.91 -41.70
N SER A 364 34.59 -26.94 -43.03
CA SER A 364 33.83 -27.87 -43.90
C SER A 364 33.30 -29.16 -43.25
N VAL A 365 31.99 -29.45 -43.37
CA VAL A 365 31.44 -30.57 -44.19
C VAL A 365 29.94 -30.37 -44.51
N ASP A 366 29.50 -31.00 -45.61
CA ASP A 366 28.29 -30.85 -46.44
C ASP A 366 26.87 -30.97 -45.81
N ALA A 367 26.01 -30.02 -46.22
CA ALA A 367 24.65 -30.09 -46.80
C ALA A 367 23.56 -31.06 -46.28
N ASP A 368 22.36 -30.53 -45.95
CA ASP A 368 21.11 -30.55 -46.77
C ASP A 368 19.92 -29.92 -45.98
N PRO A 369 19.04 -29.06 -46.56
CA PRO A 369 18.07 -28.23 -45.83
C PRO A 369 16.60 -28.66 -46.02
N ALA A 370 15.75 -28.52 -44.99
CA ALA A 370 14.30 -28.39 -45.22
C ALA A 370 13.50 -27.84 -44.01
N HIS A 371 12.81 -26.71 -44.26
CA HIS A 371 11.57 -26.17 -43.65
C HIS A 371 11.64 -25.06 -42.60
N SER A 372 11.06 -23.93 -43.04
CA SER A 372 10.75 -22.64 -42.44
C SER A 372 9.29 -22.54 -41.93
N GLU A 373 9.00 -21.61 -41.01
CA GLU A 373 7.98 -20.50 -41.11
C GLU A 373 7.91 -19.66 -39.79
N PRO A 374 7.68 -18.31 -39.82
CA PRO A 374 7.76 -17.40 -38.64
C PRO A 374 6.45 -16.64 -38.27
N VAL A 375 6.45 -15.93 -37.12
CA VAL A 375 5.42 -14.92 -36.69
C VAL A 375 6.12 -13.67 -36.06
N SER A 376 5.59 -12.47 -36.30
CA SER A 376 6.21 -11.12 -36.17
C SER A 376 5.64 -10.21 -35.05
N PHE A 377 6.31 -9.08 -34.71
CA PHE A 377 5.73 -7.73 -34.39
C PHE A 377 6.79 -6.57 -34.39
N TYR A 378 6.39 -5.34 -34.77
CA TYR A 378 7.10 -4.05 -35.12
C TYR A 378 6.76 -2.89 -34.10
N PRO A 379 7.10 -1.52 -34.21
CA PRO A 379 7.77 -0.66 -35.25
C PRO A 379 8.73 0.53 -34.80
N ASP A 380 9.32 1.25 -35.79
CA ASP A 380 10.10 2.54 -35.78
C ASP A 380 9.32 3.77 -36.37
N VAL A 381 9.76 5.03 -36.14
CA VAL A 381 9.24 6.29 -36.80
C VAL A 381 10.37 7.24 -37.32
N THR A 382 10.17 7.85 -38.52
CA THR A 382 11.03 8.87 -39.18
C THR A 382 10.22 10.09 -39.68
N ASP A 383 10.89 11.19 -40.11
CA ASP A 383 10.22 12.42 -40.59
C ASP A 383 9.78 12.40 -42.07
N ALA A 384 9.15 13.49 -42.53
CA ALA A 384 8.51 13.60 -43.86
C ALA A 384 9.47 13.58 -45.07
N TRP A 385 10.79 13.53 -44.87
CA TRP A 385 11.78 13.29 -45.92
C TRP A 385 12.58 11.99 -45.74
N GLY A 386 12.25 11.19 -44.72
CA GLY A 386 12.82 9.86 -44.49
C GLY A 386 14.18 9.87 -43.79
N ASP A 387 14.56 11.00 -43.17
CA ASP A 387 15.76 11.06 -42.35
C ASP A 387 15.43 10.68 -40.88
N PRO A 388 16.33 9.96 -40.17
CA PRO A 388 16.19 9.71 -38.73
C PRO A 388 16.24 11.02 -37.95
N ILE A 389 15.37 11.18 -36.96
CA ILE A 389 15.42 12.30 -36.02
C ILE A 389 16.55 12.00 -35.00
N GLU A 390 17.69 12.68 -35.12
CA GLU A 390 18.72 12.66 -34.07
C GLU A 390 18.35 13.62 -32.93
N PHE A 391 18.14 13.07 -31.74
CA PHE A 391 18.17 13.85 -30.50
C PHE A 391 19.63 13.97 -30.04
N ALA A 392 20.22 15.17 -30.18
CA ALA A 392 21.50 15.48 -29.54
C ALA A 392 21.26 16.03 -28.13
N PRO A 393 21.80 15.44 -27.05
CA PRO A 393 21.82 16.08 -25.76
C PRO A 393 22.80 17.26 -25.77
N THR A 394 22.30 18.44 -25.40
CA THR A 394 23.10 19.64 -25.17
C THR A 394 23.89 19.46 -23.88
N SER A 395 25.19 19.16 -24.02
CA SER A 395 26.27 19.30 -23.03
C SER A 395 25.95 18.86 -21.59
N LEU A 396 26.16 17.57 -21.29
CA LEU A 396 26.63 17.17 -19.95
C LEU A 396 28.09 17.61 -19.83
N GLY A 397 28.38 18.54 -18.93
CA GLY A 397 29.73 18.97 -18.63
C GLY A 397 30.51 17.88 -17.91
N CYS A 398 31.12 16.95 -18.65
CA CYS A 398 32.21 16.14 -18.12
C CYS A 398 33.45 17.04 -18.03
N ASP A 399 34.09 17.08 -16.86
CA ASP A 399 35.40 17.70 -16.72
C ASP A 399 36.41 16.94 -17.58
N THR A 400 36.91 17.60 -18.63
CA THR A 400 37.92 17.07 -19.56
C THR A 400 39.35 17.27 -19.03
N SER A 401 39.52 17.65 -17.76
CA SER A 401 40.82 17.92 -17.15
C SER A 401 41.56 16.68 -16.64
N HIS A 402 40.87 15.55 -16.45
CA HIS A 402 41.49 14.29 -16.00
C HIS A 402 41.77 13.35 -17.18
N ASP A 403 43.04 12.99 -17.34
CA ASP A 403 43.48 11.92 -18.23
C ASP A 403 43.29 10.57 -17.52
N TYR A 404 42.14 9.95 -17.77
CA TYR A 404 41.77 8.64 -17.21
C TYR A 404 42.60 7.46 -17.77
N SER A 405 43.58 7.70 -18.65
CA SER A 405 44.35 6.64 -19.33
C SER A 405 45.61 6.17 -18.57
N THR A 406 45.97 6.76 -17.42
CA THR A 406 47.29 6.50 -16.80
C THR A 406 47.35 6.28 -15.28
N THR A 407 46.25 6.46 -14.52
CA THR A 407 46.24 6.24 -13.06
C THR A 407 44.96 5.49 -12.65
N PRO A 408 45.04 4.35 -11.93
CA PRO A 408 43.85 3.70 -11.38
C PRO A 408 43.10 4.67 -10.48
N LEU A 409 41.82 4.92 -10.76
CA LEU A 409 40.97 5.72 -9.88
C LEU A 409 40.70 4.92 -8.60
N ASP A 410 40.92 5.52 -7.44
CA ASP A 410 40.62 4.91 -6.16
C ASP A 410 39.40 5.59 -5.54
N PHE A 411 38.49 4.81 -4.96
CA PHE A 411 37.34 5.36 -4.23
C PHE A 411 37.88 6.02 -2.96
N ALA A 412 38.20 7.31 -3.03
CA ALA A 412 38.97 8.01 -1.99
C ALA A 412 38.39 7.83 -0.58
N GLY A 413 37.06 7.77 -0.48
CA GLY A 413 36.36 7.59 0.78
C GLY A 413 36.29 6.15 1.28
N VAL A 414 36.64 5.12 0.50
CA VAL A 414 36.63 3.71 0.92
C VAL A 414 38.01 3.10 0.78
N GLN A 415 38.67 2.83 1.91
CA GLN A 415 40.06 2.44 1.94
C GLN A 415 40.28 1.16 2.73
N LEU A 416 41.05 0.23 2.17
CA LEU A 416 41.59 -0.92 2.90
C LEU A 416 42.81 -0.44 3.70
N ILE A 417 42.86 -0.76 5.00
CA ILE A 417 43.98 -0.40 5.88
C ILE A 417 44.90 -1.61 6.04
N ASP A 418 44.33 -2.75 6.41
CA ASP A 418 44.99 -4.05 6.52
C ASP A 418 43.95 -5.19 6.38
N GLU A 419 44.35 -6.43 6.68
CA GLU A 419 43.51 -7.63 6.52
C GLU A 419 42.20 -7.58 7.33
N ASP A 420 42.22 -6.90 8.49
CA ASP A 420 41.09 -6.84 9.43
C ASP A 420 40.51 -5.42 9.54
N SER A 421 41.06 -4.43 8.84
CA SER A 421 40.69 -3.03 9.00
C SER A 421 40.44 -2.31 7.69
N PHE A 422 39.36 -1.52 7.65
CA PHE A 422 39.03 -0.63 6.54
C PHE A 422 38.41 0.68 7.05
N SER A 423 38.32 1.67 6.18
CA SER A 423 37.66 2.94 6.51
C SER A 423 36.66 3.41 5.46
N ILE A 424 35.62 4.10 5.94
CA ILE A 424 34.66 4.85 5.14
C ILE A 424 34.70 6.32 5.57
N THR A 425 34.89 7.24 4.63
CA THR A 425 34.97 8.69 4.86
C THR A 425 33.77 9.40 4.26
N LEU A 426 32.96 10.01 5.12
CA LEU A 426 31.78 10.77 4.74
C LEU A 426 32.15 12.21 4.40
N LYS A 427 31.46 12.77 3.40
CA LYS A 427 31.63 14.17 2.98
C LYS A 427 31.17 15.12 4.10
N GLY A 428 32.02 16.06 4.49
CA GLY A 428 31.74 16.98 5.58
C GLY A 428 30.52 17.88 5.34
N ASN A 429 30.23 18.24 4.09
CA ASN A 429 29.04 19.03 3.73
C ASN A 429 27.70 18.25 3.85
N THR A 430 27.75 17.00 4.27
CA THR A 430 26.57 16.19 4.56
C THR A 430 26.42 15.92 6.07
N LEU A 431 27.24 16.56 6.91
CA LEU A 431 27.29 16.37 8.35
C LEU A 431 26.93 17.65 9.11
N PRO A 432 26.36 17.54 10.33
CA PRO A 432 25.94 16.30 11.01
C PRO A 432 24.76 15.60 10.32
N TYR A 433 24.47 14.35 10.70
CA TYR A 433 23.33 13.60 10.18
C TYR A 433 22.68 12.73 11.25
N PHE A 434 21.38 12.88 11.49
CA PHE A 434 20.71 12.21 12.61
C PHE A 434 20.82 10.68 12.54
N TYR A 435 20.63 10.10 11.35
CA TYR A 435 20.81 8.65 11.13
C TYR A 435 22.25 8.29 10.71
N LEU A 436 23.28 8.95 11.26
CA LEU A 436 24.68 8.88 10.83
C LEU A 436 25.18 7.48 10.48
N LEU A 437 24.92 6.50 11.36
CA LEU A 437 25.42 5.14 11.20
C LEU A 437 24.86 4.43 9.96
N SER A 438 23.64 4.76 9.51
CA SER A 438 23.10 4.22 8.26
C SER A 438 23.96 4.55 7.02
N ARG A 439 24.72 5.65 7.06
CA ARG A 439 25.56 6.11 5.95
C ARG A 439 26.91 5.39 5.83
N VAL A 440 27.26 4.58 6.83
CA VAL A 440 28.47 3.75 6.87
C VAL A 440 28.15 2.26 7.01
N ALA A 441 26.87 1.89 6.86
CA ALA A 441 26.45 0.50 6.86
C ALA A 441 26.99 -0.22 5.63
N VAL A 442 27.71 -1.31 5.86
CA VAL A 442 28.27 -2.18 4.81
C VAL A 442 28.25 -3.63 5.28
N ASN A 443 27.84 -4.54 4.38
CA ASN A 443 27.94 -5.99 4.54
C ASN A 443 29.06 -6.52 3.64
N PRO A 444 29.83 -7.53 4.06
CA PRO A 444 30.87 -8.12 3.23
C PRO A 444 30.24 -8.99 2.15
N LEU A 445 30.83 -8.93 0.95
CA LEU A 445 30.48 -9.80 -0.17
C LEU A 445 31.63 -10.76 -0.47
N PRO A 446 31.37 -12.04 -0.80
CA PRO A 446 32.43 -12.99 -1.13
C PRO A 446 33.07 -12.64 -2.48
N LYS A 447 34.12 -11.80 -2.46
CA LYS A 447 34.72 -11.24 -3.68
C LYS A 447 35.15 -12.32 -4.68
N ASP A 448 35.72 -13.41 -4.21
CA ASP A 448 36.29 -14.49 -5.04
C ASP A 448 35.23 -15.28 -5.81
N ILE A 449 33.96 -15.18 -5.40
CA ILE A 449 32.82 -15.79 -6.10
C ILE A 449 32.36 -14.93 -7.26
N TYR A 450 32.38 -13.62 -7.06
CA TYR A 450 32.01 -12.68 -8.10
C TYR A 450 33.12 -12.51 -9.14
N THR A 451 34.36 -12.87 -8.81
CA THR A 451 35.50 -12.72 -9.72
C THR A 451 36.27 -14.05 -9.86
N GLU A 452 36.08 -14.77 -10.96
CA GLU A 452 36.90 -15.94 -11.28
C GLU A 452 38.39 -15.56 -11.40
N ASP A 453 39.30 -16.41 -10.88
CA ASP A 453 40.77 -16.29 -10.94
C ASP A 453 41.41 -15.05 -10.26
N GLY A 454 40.65 -14.24 -9.51
CA GLY A 454 41.19 -13.19 -8.65
C GLY A 454 41.93 -12.04 -9.36
N ALA A 455 41.67 -11.83 -10.66
CA ALA A 455 42.21 -10.71 -11.42
C ALA A 455 41.18 -9.57 -11.48
N TYR A 456 41.45 -8.48 -10.75
CA TYR A 456 40.64 -7.27 -10.73
C TYR A 456 41.38 -6.12 -11.42
N GLU A 457 40.82 -5.52 -12.47
CA GLU A 457 41.35 -4.29 -13.09
C GLU A 457 40.23 -3.27 -13.33
N PHE A 458 40.56 -1.98 -13.18
CA PHE A 458 39.64 -0.85 -13.35
C PHE A 458 39.63 -0.39 -14.80
N LEU A 459 38.46 -0.43 -15.45
CA LEU A 459 38.25 0.02 -16.84
C LEU A 459 37.67 1.44 -16.90
N ASN A 460 37.90 2.13 -18.02
CA ASN A 460 37.36 3.46 -18.29
C ASN A 460 36.01 3.43 -19.07
N LYS A 461 35.41 4.60 -19.24
CA LYS A 461 34.10 4.81 -19.88
C LYS A 461 34.01 4.37 -21.34
N ASP A 462 35.07 4.54 -22.11
CA ASP A 462 35.08 4.16 -23.52
C ASP A 462 35.16 2.63 -23.67
N GLU A 463 35.80 1.95 -22.70
CA GLU A 463 35.89 0.49 -22.63
C GLU A 463 34.57 -0.17 -22.20
N LEU A 464 33.79 0.44 -21.29
CA LEU A 464 32.45 -0.07 -20.93
C LEU A 464 31.48 0.01 -22.10
N ALA A 465 31.45 1.13 -22.84
CA ALA A 465 30.51 1.28 -23.96
C ALA A 465 30.66 0.14 -25.00
N ALA A 466 31.84 -0.49 -25.07
CA ALA A 466 32.11 -1.65 -25.93
C ALA A 466 31.64 -3.00 -25.33
N LEU A 467 31.31 -3.06 -24.04
CA LEU A 467 31.00 -4.27 -23.25
C LEU A 467 29.63 -4.26 -22.56
N ALA A 468 28.82 -3.21 -22.72
CA ALA A 468 27.57 -2.94 -21.98
C ALA A 468 26.44 -4.00 -22.15
N SER A 469 26.69 -5.09 -22.86
CA SER A 469 25.79 -6.24 -22.99
C SER A 469 26.52 -7.59 -22.97
N ASP A 470 27.80 -7.60 -22.58
CA ASP A 470 28.63 -8.81 -22.55
C ASP A 470 28.49 -9.51 -21.18
N ALA A 471 28.20 -10.82 -21.21
CA ALA A 471 28.06 -11.65 -20.01
C ALA A 471 29.36 -11.75 -19.16
N THR A 472 30.49 -11.28 -19.69
CA THR A 472 31.78 -11.16 -18.98
C THR A 472 31.90 -9.94 -18.06
N HIS A 473 30.93 -9.02 -18.12
CA HIS A 473 30.85 -7.83 -17.26
C HIS A 473 30.35 -8.19 -15.86
N LEU A 474 31.04 -7.75 -14.79
CA LEU A 474 30.78 -8.18 -13.41
C LEU A 474 29.32 -7.96 -12.95
N GLY A 475 28.74 -6.79 -13.24
CA GLY A 475 27.34 -6.51 -12.88
C GLY A 475 26.35 -7.42 -13.61
N TYR A 476 26.62 -7.74 -14.89
CA TYR A 476 25.79 -8.65 -15.67
C TYR A 476 26.00 -10.11 -15.28
N HIS A 477 27.23 -10.49 -14.92
CA HIS A 477 27.54 -11.81 -14.39
C HIS A 477 26.84 -12.06 -13.05
N ILE A 478 26.84 -11.08 -12.14
CA ILE A 478 26.05 -11.13 -10.90
C ILE A 478 24.56 -11.29 -11.24
N LYS A 479 24.06 -10.46 -12.15
CA LYS A 479 22.66 -10.50 -12.59
C LYS A 479 22.26 -11.85 -13.21
N SER A 480 23.14 -12.48 -13.98
CA SER A 480 22.82 -13.71 -14.73
C SER A 480 23.05 -14.98 -13.92
N GLU A 481 24.13 -15.04 -13.14
CA GLU A 481 24.57 -16.28 -12.49
C GLU A 481 24.25 -16.36 -10.99
N TYR A 482 24.15 -15.22 -10.30
CA TYR A 482 24.07 -15.18 -8.83
C TYR A 482 22.79 -14.54 -8.28
N LEU A 483 22.05 -13.81 -9.12
CA LEU A 483 20.90 -13.03 -8.70
C LEU A 483 19.85 -13.89 -7.98
N ASN A 484 19.63 -15.12 -8.44
CA ASN A 484 18.66 -16.07 -7.88
C ASN A 484 19.31 -17.23 -7.10
N THR A 485 20.64 -17.21 -6.94
CA THR A 485 21.45 -18.30 -6.36
C THR A 485 22.64 -17.76 -5.53
N PRO A 486 22.41 -16.94 -4.49
CA PRO A 486 23.48 -16.45 -3.62
C PRO A 486 24.02 -17.57 -2.70
N THR A 487 24.81 -18.48 -3.27
CA THR A 487 25.26 -19.74 -2.62
C THR A 487 26.18 -19.54 -1.42
N ILE A 488 26.82 -18.36 -1.32
CA ILE A 488 27.71 -18.01 -0.21
C ILE A 488 27.14 -16.81 0.52
N SER A 489 27.04 -16.96 1.84
CA SER A 489 26.26 -16.09 2.72
C SER A 489 27.04 -15.78 4.00
N THR A 490 26.60 -14.74 4.70
CA THR A 490 27.12 -14.35 6.02
C THR A 490 26.04 -14.32 7.10
N GLY A 491 24.79 -14.52 6.72
CA GLY A 491 23.62 -14.50 7.60
C GLY A 491 23.42 -15.78 8.38
N ALA A 492 22.29 -15.84 9.10
CA ALA A 492 21.90 -16.99 9.90
C ALA A 492 21.65 -18.25 9.07
N TYR A 493 21.31 -18.08 7.79
CA TYR A 493 21.06 -19.16 6.84
C TYR A 493 21.90 -18.98 5.58
N LYS A 494 22.18 -20.12 4.92
CA LYS A 494 22.79 -20.19 3.59
C LYS A 494 21.77 -20.69 2.58
N PHE A 495 21.83 -20.14 1.39
CA PHE A 495 20.93 -20.49 0.29
C PHE A 495 21.17 -21.92 -0.19
N VAL A 496 20.09 -22.67 -0.47
CA VAL A 496 20.15 -24.02 -1.03
C VAL A 496 19.61 -24.04 -2.45
N GLU A 497 18.34 -23.65 -2.65
CA GLU A 497 17.71 -23.62 -3.96
C GLU A 497 16.56 -22.61 -4.03
N TYR A 498 16.22 -22.21 -5.25
CA TYR A 498 15.01 -21.46 -5.56
C TYR A 498 14.31 -22.11 -6.74
N ILE A 499 13.05 -22.47 -6.53
CA ILE A 499 12.15 -22.94 -7.58
C ILE A 499 11.11 -21.84 -7.80
N PRO A 500 11.17 -21.11 -8.92
CA PRO A 500 10.25 -20.02 -9.22
C PRO A 500 8.78 -20.41 -9.06
N GLY A 501 8.02 -19.54 -8.40
CA GLY A 501 6.59 -19.76 -8.10
C GLY A 501 6.29 -20.88 -7.10
N THR A 502 7.31 -21.50 -6.50
CA THR A 502 7.14 -22.60 -5.53
C THR A 502 7.78 -22.28 -4.19
N HIS A 503 9.11 -22.19 -4.09
CA HIS A 503 9.80 -21.91 -2.82
C HIS A 503 11.26 -21.47 -3.00
N ALA A 504 11.78 -20.80 -1.96
CA ALA A 504 13.20 -20.69 -1.68
C ALA A 504 13.54 -21.57 -0.47
N GLN A 505 14.58 -22.39 -0.58
CA GLN A 505 15.08 -23.23 0.50
C GLN A 505 16.39 -22.67 1.03
N LEU A 506 16.51 -22.62 2.36
CA LEU A 506 17.72 -22.27 3.07
C LEU A 506 18.06 -23.32 4.14
N GLU A 507 19.34 -23.43 4.47
CA GLU A 507 19.87 -24.29 5.53
C GLU A 507 20.62 -23.43 6.55
N LEU A 508 20.65 -23.85 7.82
CA LEU A 508 21.37 -23.17 8.89
C LEU A 508 22.83 -22.93 8.49
N ASN A 509 23.30 -21.70 8.69
CA ASN A 509 24.71 -21.35 8.54
C ASN A 509 25.45 -21.56 9.87
N GLU A 510 26.19 -22.66 9.98
CA GLU A 510 26.99 -22.98 11.16
C GLU A 510 28.10 -21.96 11.45
N ASN A 511 28.53 -21.20 10.44
CA ASN A 511 29.57 -20.18 10.55
C ASN A 511 29.03 -18.80 10.97
N TYR A 512 27.71 -18.63 11.08
CA TYR A 512 27.12 -17.35 11.47
C TYR A 512 27.63 -16.90 12.85
N VAL A 513 28.06 -15.64 12.95
CA VAL A 513 28.64 -15.08 14.19
C VAL A 513 27.58 -14.73 15.24
N GLY A 514 26.32 -14.61 14.82
CA GLY A 514 25.19 -14.19 15.63
C GLY A 514 24.73 -12.78 15.28
N ASP A 515 23.49 -12.45 15.64
CA ASP A 515 22.95 -11.11 15.45
C ASP A 515 23.65 -10.10 16.38
N TYR A 516 23.23 -8.83 16.41
CA TYR A 516 23.85 -7.84 17.29
C TYR A 516 23.80 -8.18 18.79
N ARG A 517 22.94 -9.12 19.21
CA ARG A 517 22.80 -9.63 20.57
C ARG A 517 23.67 -10.86 20.82
N GLY A 518 24.31 -11.40 19.79
CA GLY A 518 25.05 -12.67 19.81
C GLY A 518 24.18 -13.90 19.71
N HIS A 519 22.90 -13.76 19.37
CA HIS A 519 21.96 -14.87 19.24
C HIS A 519 22.14 -15.56 17.88
N LYS A 520 21.97 -16.88 17.84
CA LYS A 520 22.14 -17.69 16.64
C LYS A 520 20.91 -18.56 16.41
N ALA A 521 20.51 -18.67 15.15
CA ALA A 521 19.45 -19.58 14.74
C ALA A 521 19.79 -21.03 15.09
N THR A 522 18.75 -21.82 15.35
CA THR A 522 18.87 -23.24 15.73
C THR A 522 18.04 -24.18 14.87
N ILE A 523 17.10 -23.63 14.07
CA ILE A 523 16.27 -24.38 13.13
C ILE A 523 17.12 -24.69 11.90
N GLN A 524 17.18 -25.97 11.50
CA GLN A 524 18.13 -26.45 10.49
C GLN A 524 17.73 -26.10 9.07
N ASN A 525 16.45 -26.23 8.73
CA ASN A 525 15.95 -26.01 7.38
C ASN A 525 14.87 -24.94 7.38
N LEU A 526 14.86 -24.12 6.33
CA LEU A 526 13.87 -23.07 6.16
C LEU A 526 13.33 -23.11 4.74
N TYR A 527 12.01 -23.14 4.61
CA TYR A 527 11.31 -23.00 3.34
C TYR A 527 10.49 -21.72 3.35
N ILE A 528 10.78 -20.82 2.42
CA ILE A 528 9.91 -19.70 2.08
C ILE A 528 9.05 -20.15 0.91
N ARG A 529 7.82 -20.56 1.19
CA ARG A 529 6.90 -21.17 0.23
C ARG A 529 5.97 -20.11 -0.36
N VAL A 530 5.82 -20.13 -1.68
CA VAL A 530 4.83 -19.33 -2.39
C VAL A 530 3.47 -20.00 -2.24
N VAL A 531 2.51 -19.27 -1.69
CA VAL A 531 1.11 -19.66 -1.50
C VAL A 531 0.20 -18.57 -2.06
N PRO A 532 -0.81 -18.92 -2.89
CA PRO A 532 -1.73 -17.91 -3.40
C PRO A 532 -2.46 -17.19 -2.26
N SER A 533 -2.56 -15.85 -2.32
CA SER A 533 -3.23 -15.06 -1.28
C SER A 533 -4.69 -15.48 -1.06
N ALA A 534 -5.38 -16.02 -2.07
CA ALA A 534 -6.74 -16.54 -1.90
C ALA A 534 -6.85 -17.79 -1.01
N THR A 535 -5.75 -18.53 -0.81
CA THR A 535 -5.73 -19.80 -0.07
C THR A 535 -4.66 -19.87 1.03
N ASP A 536 -3.91 -18.79 1.24
CA ASP A 536 -2.79 -18.71 2.19
C ASP A 536 -3.21 -19.06 3.63
N ILE A 537 -4.37 -18.60 4.06
CA ILE A 537 -4.95 -18.89 5.36
C ILE A 537 -5.29 -20.38 5.48
N GLU A 538 -5.77 -21.04 4.42
CA GLU A 538 -6.02 -22.48 4.46
C GLU A 538 -4.73 -23.27 4.60
N HIS A 539 -3.64 -22.84 3.95
CA HIS A 539 -2.33 -23.48 4.13
C HIS A 539 -1.85 -23.36 5.58
N LEU A 540 -2.09 -22.22 6.25
CA LEU A 540 -1.76 -22.05 7.67
C LEU A 540 -2.63 -22.93 8.56
N LEU A 541 -3.95 -22.88 8.40
CA LEU A 541 -4.92 -23.65 9.19
C LEU A 541 -4.72 -25.16 8.99
N ASN A 542 -4.35 -25.57 7.78
CA ASN A 542 -4.00 -26.95 7.46
C ASN A 542 -2.59 -27.35 7.98
N GLY A 543 -1.81 -26.42 8.52
CA GLY A 543 -0.46 -26.68 9.02
C GLY A 543 0.54 -27.02 7.91
N GLU A 544 0.24 -26.64 6.67
CA GLU A 544 1.15 -26.75 5.53
C GLU A 544 2.24 -25.68 5.53
N ILE A 545 1.97 -24.56 6.21
CA ILE A 545 2.94 -23.53 6.58
C ILE A 545 2.88 -23.29 8.09
N ASP A 546 4.01 -22.92 8.68
CA ASP A 546 4.16 -22.62 10.10
C ASP A 546 3.91 -21.15 10.43
N ILE A 547 4.31 -20.25 9.53
CA ILE A 547 4.14 -18.81 9.70
C ILE A 547 3.50 -18.24 8.43
N LEU A 548 2.47 -17.43 8.60
CA LEU A 548 1.87 -16.60 7.57
C LEU A 548 2.07 -15.12 7.96
N PRO A 549 3.03 -14.42 7.33
CA PRO A 549 3.34 -13.04 7.65
C PRO A 549 2.46 -12.03 6.90
N GLY A 550 2.31 -10.83 7.47
CA GLY A 550 1.82 -9.65 6.75
C GLY A 550 0.32 -9.64 6.41
N VAL A 551 -0.51 -10.40 7.13
CA VAL A 551 -1.96 -10.43 6.89
C VAL A 551 -2.60 -9.12 7.34
N VAL A 552 -3.48 -8.56 6.50
CA VAL A 552 -4.20 -7.30 6.74
C VAL A 552 -5.71 -7.44 6.54
N GLU A 553 -6.15 -8.55 5.93
CA GLU A 553 -7.53 -8.78 5.55
C GLU A 553 -8.38 -9.27 6.74
N GLY A 554 -9.46 -8.55 7.05
CA GLY A 554 -10.30 -8.75 8.23
C GLY A 554 -10.78 -10.20 8.40
N ASP A 555 -11.32 -10.80 7.34
CA ASP A 555 -11.80 -12.18 7.36
C ASP A 555 -10.69 -13.19 7.69
N LYS A 556 -9.50 -13.06 7.08
CA LYS A 556 -8.35 -13.92 7.37
C LYS A 556 -7.94 -13.77 8.83
N ILE A 557 -7.93 -12.54 9.34
CA ILE A 557 -7.55 -12.25 10.73
C ILE A 557 -8.53 -12.88 11.73
N VAL A 558 -9.83 -12.73 11.51
CA VAL A 558 -10.88 -13.31 12.37
C VAL A 558 -10.77 -14.84 12.37
N ARG A 559 -10.64 -15.46 11.19
CA ARG A 559 -10.50 -16.91 11.05
C ARG A 559 -9.26 -17.46 11.74
N ALA A 560 -8.09 -16.85 11.52
CA ALA A 560 -6.85 -17.27 12.16
C ALA A 560 -6.92 -17.18 13.70
N ARG A 561 -7.53 -16.11 14.22
CA ARG A 561 -7.68 -15.88 15.68
C ARG A 561 -8.68 -16.83 16.34
N ALA A 562 -9.61 -17.40 15.58
CA ALA A 562 -10.57 -18.37 16.11
C ALA A 562 -9.91 -19.69 16.51
N GLU A 563 -8.73 -20.00 15.96
CA GLU A 563 -8.01 -21.24 16.20
C GLU A 563 -7.08 -21.18 17.42
N GLY A 564 -7.32 -22.05 18.41
CA GLY A 564 -6.51 -22.10 19.64
C GLY A 564 -5.05 -22.55 19.43
N TYR A 565 -4.72 -23.10 18.27
CA TYR A 565 -3.36 -23.53 17.91
C TYR A 565 -2.61 -22.51 17.02
N ILE A 566 -3.21 -21.37 16.72
CA ILE A 566 -2.58 -20.26 15.99
C ILE A 566 -2.29 -19.12 16.96
N THR A 567 -1.04 -18.64 16.95
CA THR A 567 -0.58 -17.49 17.74
C THR A 567 -0.52 -16.25 16.85
N PRO A 568 -1.36 -15.25 17.07
CA PRO A 568 -1.26 -13.96 16.36
C PRO A 568 -0.15 -13.09 16.97
N VAL A 569 0.67 -12.49 16.11
CA VAL A 569 1.61 -11.43 16.44
C VAL A 569 1.18 -10.19 15.67
N THR A 570 0.79 -9.14 16.39
CA THR A 570 0.18 -7.93 15.82
C THR A 570 1.04 -6.71 16.12
N PHE A 571 1.24 -5.85 15.13
CA PHE A 571 2.02 -4.63 15.29
C PHE A 571 1.52 -3.55 14.32
N LEU A 572 1.79 -2.30 14.70
CA LEU A 572 1.39 -1.11 13.97
C LEU A 572 2.29 -0.89 12.75
N ARG A 573 1.72 -0.48 11.62
CA ARG A 573 2.48 -0.22 10.39
C ARG A 573 3.31 1.07 10.48
N ASN A 574 4.52 1.03 9.92
CA ASN A 574 5.37 2.21 9.68
C ASN A 574 5.08 2.78 8.30
N GLY A 575 3.88 3.31 8.13
CA GLY A 575 3.38 3.78 6.85
C GLY A 575 1.90 4.11 6.92
N TYR A 576 1.42 4.76 5.86
CA TYR A 576 0.03 5.17 5.74
C TYR A 576 -0.46 5.03 4.29
N GLY A 577 -1.78 4.93 4.14
CA GLY A 577 -2.48 5.09 2.86
C GLY A 577 -2.91 6.55 2.68
N MET A 578 -2.91 7.03 1.44
CA MET A 578 -3.09 8.44 1.14
C MET A 578 -3.75 8.69 -0.22
N ILE A 579 -4.24 9.91 -0.36
CA ILE A 579 -4.49 10.53 -1.65
C ILE A 579 -3.38 11.57 -1.87
N ALA A 580 -2.59 11.44 -2.92
CA ALA A 580 -1.53 12.36 -3.26
C ALA A 580 -1.97 13.37 -4.32
N PHE A 581 -1.46 14.61 -4.23
CA PHE A 581 -1.73 15.66 -5.20
C PHE A 581 -0.49 16.03 -6.02
N ALA A 582 -0.71 16.36 -7.30
CA ALA A 582 0.27 17.13 -8.09
C ALA A 582 0.08 18.63 -7.78
N THR A 583 0.93 19.18 -6.91
CA THR A 583 0.70 20.48 -6.25
C THR A 583 1.20 21.68 -7.05
N ASP A 584 1.70 21.48 -8.26
CA ASP A 584 2.28 22.53 -9.10
C ASP A 584 1.38 22.96 -10.27
N PHE A 585 0.25 22.30 -10.51
CA PHE A 585 -0.68 22.66 -11.57
C PHE A 585 -2.16 22.42 -11.24
N GLY A 586 -3.04 23.06 -12.00
CA GLY A 586 -4.49 22.91 -11.87
C GLY A 586 -5.05 23.45 -10.54
N PRO A 587 -6.32 23.13 -10.21
CA PRO A 587 -6.98 23.67 -9.02
C PRO A 587 -6.30 23.30 -7.71
N VAL A 588 -5.68 22.11 -7.64
CA VAL A 588 -5.04 21.58 -6.42
C VAL A 588 -3.67 22.23 -6.12
N ALA A 589 -3.16 23.09 -7.00
CA ALA A 589 -2.00 23.91 -6.70
C ALA A 589 -2.26 24.87 -5.52
N ASP A 590 -3.52 25.29 -5.35
CA ASP A 590 -3.95 26.07 -4.18
C ASP A 590 -4.24 25.13 -2.98
N TYR A 591 -3.51 25.32 -1.87
CA TYR A 591 -3.69 24.49 -0.67
C TYR A 591 -5.12 24.54 -0.11
N ARG A 592 -5.85 25.64 -0.32
CA ARG A 592 -7.24 25.78 0.14
C ARG A 592 -8.17 24.83 -0.60
N VAL A 593 -7.90 24.56 -1.88
CA VAL A 593 -8.63 23.53 -2.63
C VAL A 593 -8.32 22.17 -2.03
N ARG A 594 -7.06 21.84 -1.75
CA ARG A 594 -6.68 20.56 -1.12
C ARG A 594 -7.35 20.35 0.24
N GLN A 595 -7.37 21.38 1.09
CA GLN A 595 -8.11 21.38 2.35
C GLN A 595 -9.61 21.20 2.15
N ALA A 596 -10.21 21.91 1.19
CA ALA A 596 -11.63 21.75 0.89
C ALA A 596 -11.96 20.32 0.47
N LEU A 597 -11.12 19.71 -0.39
CA LEU A 597 -11.29 18.31 -0.80
C LEU A 597 -11.19 17.37 0.40
N ALA A 598 -10.27 17.58 1.34
CA ALA A 598 -10.16 16.76 2.55
C ALA A 598 -11.43 16.83 3.44
N TYR A 599 -12.01 18.02 3.63
CA TYR A 599 -13.30 18.19 4.35
C TYR A 599 -14.51 17.58 3.62
N LEU A 600 -14.36 17.11 2.38
CA LEU A 600 -15.44 16.49 1.60
C LEU A 600 -15.38 14.96 1.61
N ILE A 601 -14.36 14.36 2.24
CA ILE A 601 -14.18 12.91 2.23
C ILE A 601 -14.60 12.34 3.57
N ASP A 602 -15.55 11.41 3.54
CA ASP A 602 -15.87 10.59 4.71
C ASP A 602 -14.79 9.52 4.89
N ARG A 603 -13.69 9.93 5.54
CA ARG A 603 -12.51 9.07 5.75
C ARG A 603 -12.85 7.89 6.64
N ASP A 604 -13.65 8.08 7.68
CA ASP A 604 -13.98 7.02 8.62
C ASP A 604 -14.82 5.92 7.95
N THR A 605 -15.81 6.28 7.12
CA THR A 605 -16.57 5.29 6.34
C THR A 605 -15.66 4.49 5.40
N PHE A 606 -14.72 5.16 4.73
CA PHE A 606 -13.75 4.49 3.88
C PHE A 606 -12.85 3.53 4.69
N VAL A 607 -12.31 4.00 5.81
CA VAL A 607 -11.39 3.23 6.66
C VAL A 607 -12.08 2.04 7.31
N ASP A 608 -13.31 2.20 7.79
CA ASP A 608 -14.10 1.11 8.37
C ASP A 608 -14.38 0.02 7.33
N ALA A 609 -14.78 0.41 6.11
CA ALA A 609 -15.03 -0.54 5.02
C ALA A 609 -13.74 -1.25 4.57
N PHE A 610 -12.64 -0.49 4.42
CA PHE A 610 -11.40 -1.02 3.88
C PHE A 610 -10.59 -1.84 4.90
N LEU A 611 -10.54 -1.42 6.17
CA LEU A 611 -9.71 -2.06 7.21
C LEU A 611 -10.50 -2.96 8.17
N GLN A 612 -11.84 -2.85 8.21
CA GLN A 612 -12.71 -3.71 9.01
C GLN A 612 -12.29 -3.78 10.49
N GLY A 613 -11.84 -2.65 11.05
CA GLY A 613 -11.39 -2.51 12.43
C GLY A 613 -9.90 -2.84 12.70
N TRP A 614 -9.12 -3.21 11.68
CA TRP A 614 -7.68 -3.53 11.81
C TRP A 614 -6.75 -2.37 11.44
N GLY A 615 -7.18 -1.15 11.76
CA GLY A 615 -6.39 0.06 11.58
C GLY A 615 -7.14 1.30 12.05
N SER A 616 -6.61 2.46 11.72
CA SER A 616 -7.21 3.74 12.12
C SER A 616 -6.94 4.82 11.10
N THR A 617 -7.84 5.80 11.05
CA THR A 617 -7.62 7.07 10.35
C THR A 617 -6.38 7.76 10.92
N VAL A 618 -5.59 8.41 10.06
CA VAL A 618 -4.44 9.23 10.47
C VAL A 618 -4.55 10.63 9.88
N ASP A 619 -3.90 11.62 10.51
CA ASP A 619 -4.01 13.03 10.12
C ASP A 619 -2.70 13.64 9.60
N GLY A 620 -1.63 12.85 9.51
CA GLY A 620 -0.35 13.29 8.97
C GLY A 620 0.38 12.22 8.18
N PRO A 621 1.51 12.58 7.53
CA PRO A 621 2.37 11.64 6.82
C PRO A 621 3.23 10.83 7.81
N TYR A 622 2.56 10.08 8.70
CA TYR A 622 3.17 9.20 9.70
C TYR A 622 2.46 7.85 9.73
N GLY A 623 3.18 6.82 10.19
CA GLY A 623 2.62 5.52 10.51
C GLY A 623 2.42 5.36 12.00
N LEU A 624 1.40 4.62 12.42
CA LEU A 624 1.16 4.36 13.84
C LEU A 624 2.34 3.63 14.52
N GLY A 625 3.16 2.89 13.78
CA GLY A 625 4.33 2.20 14.31
C GLY A 625 5.58 3.09 14.50
N GLN A 626 5.59 4.34 14.04
CA GLN A 626 6.76 5.20 14.17
C GLN A 626 6.99 5.61 15.62
N TRP A 627 8.24 5.54 16.08
CA TRP A 627 8.60 6.00 17.41
C TRP A 627 8.26 7.49 17.59
N MET A 628 8.48 8.31 16.55
CA MET A 628 8.14 9.74 16.60
C MET A 628 6.66 9.99 16.87
N TYR A 629 5.78 9.18 16.27
CA TYR A 629 4.34 9.26 16.54
C TYR A 629 4.01 8.75 17.94
N GLN A 630 4.56 7.59 18.33
CA GLN A 630 4.31 6.97 19.63
C GLN A 630 4.77 7.83 20.81
N ASP A 631 5.84 8.61 20.64
CA ASP A 631 6.38 9.51 21.66
C ASP A 631 5.78 10.93 21.59
N SER A 632 4.92 11.20 20.60
CA SER A 632 4.27 12.49 20.40
C SER A 632 2.89 12.57 21.08
N PRO A 633 2.44 13.78 21.47
CA PRO A 633 1.05 14.01 21.88
C PRO A 633 0.02 13.55 20.84
N PHE A 634 0.37 13.46 19.56
CA PHE A 634 -0.52 13.00 18.50
C PHE A 634 -1.04 11.56 18.72
N SER A 635 -0.34 10.76 19.52
CA SER A 635 -0.78 9.39 19.87
C SER A 635 -1.74 9.33 21.05
N GLU A 636 -1.93 10.44 21.77
CA GLU A 636 -2.79 10.52 22.95
C GLU A 636 -4.28 10.65 22.55
N GLU A 637 -5.15 9.90 23.24
CA GLU A 637 -6.59 9.98 23.02
C GLU A 637 -7.12 11.40 23.34
N GLY A 638 -7.72 12.04 22.35
CA GLY A 638 -8.31 13.37 22.49
C GLY A 638 -7.36 14.53 22.22
N ASP A 639 -6.15 14.29 21.69
CA ASP A 639 -5.32 15.34 21.12
C ASP A 639 -6.05 16.08 19.99
N ASP A 640 -6.00 17.41 20.03
CA ASP A 640 -6.61 18.31 19.04
C ASP A 640 -5.56 19.18 18.33
N THR A 641 -4.27 18.79 18.41
CA THR A 641 -3.16 19.54 17.82
C THR A 641 -3.21 19.50 16.29
N LEU A 642 -3.59 18.37 15.71
CA LEU A 642 -3.74 18.21 14.26
C LEU A 642 -5.17 18.54 13.82
N ILE A 643 -5.30 19.13 12.64
CA ILE A 643 -6.61 19.34 12.01
C ILE A 643 -7.15 17.98 11.61
N HIS A 644 -8.19 17.54 12.31
CA HIS A 644 -8.98 16.40 11.92
C HIS A 644 -10.00 16.85 10.87
N TYR A 645 -9.72 16.57 9.60
CA TYR A 645 -10.60 16.90 8.46
C TYR A 645 -11.84 16.00 8.43
N ALA A 646 -12.67 16.07 9.47
CA ALA A 646 -14.01 15.49 9.49
C ALA A 646 -14.90 16.21 8.48
N VAL A 647 -15.92 15.52 7.93
CA VAL A 647 -16.75 16.09 6.87
C VAL A 647 -17.40 17.41 7.30
N ASP A 648 -17.09 18.49 6.57
CA ASP A 648 -17.67 19.83 6.79
C ASP A 648 -17.85 20.57 5.46
N LEU A 649 -19.08 20.51 4.94
CA LEU A 649 -19.45 21.16 3.67
C LEU A 649 -19.34 22.68 3.74
N ALA A 650 -19.58 23.29 4.89
CA ALA A 650 -19.55 24.74 5.04
C ALA A 650 -18.10 25.25 5.02
N GLN A 651 -17.21 24.55 5.73
CA GLN A 651 -15.79 24.84 5.71
C GLN A 651 -15.20 24.62 4.31
N ALA A 652 -15.53 23.50 3.65
CA ALA A 652 -15.11 23.24 2.27
C ALA A 652 -15.59 24.34 1.31
N ALA A 653 -16.86 24.73 1.38
CA ALA A 653 -17.40 25.81 0.55
C ALA A 653 -16.68 27.15 0.79
N SER A 654 -16.41 27.50 2.05
CA SER A 654 -15.67 28.72 2.40
C SER A 654 -14.24 28.72 1.85
N LEU A 655 -13.56 27.57 1.87
CA LEU A 655 -12.21 27.42 1.33
C LEU A 655 -12.19 27.54 -0.20
N LEU A 656 -13.17 26.93 -0.88
CA LEU A 656 -13.34 27.05 -2.34
C LEU A 656 -13.64 28.49 -2.77
N ASP A 657 -14.49 29.20 -2.03
CA ASP A 657 -14.75 30.63 -2.26
C ASP A 657 -13.48 31.47 -2.09
N ALA A 658 -12.70 31.21 -1.04
CA ALA A 658 -11.43 31.89 -0.77
C ALA A 658 -10.35 31.58 -1.84
N ALA A 659 -10.42 30.40 -2.47
CA ALA A 659 -9.60 30.00 -3.60
C ALA A 659 -10.10 30.56 -4.95
N GLY A 660 -11.23 31.28 -4.96
CA GLY A 660 -11.78 31.94 -6.15
C GLY A 660 -12.74 31.09 -6.98
N TRP A 661 -13.13 29.90 -6.50
CA TRP A 661 -14.10 29.00 -7.13
C TRP A 661 -15.52 29.30 -6.65
N ALA A 662 -15.95 30.55 -6.82
CA ALA A 662 -17.15 31.10 -6.21
C ALA A 662 -18.29 31.37 -7.20
N PHE A 663 -18.18 30.95 -8.47
CA PHE A 663 -19.08 31.37 -9.54
C PHE A 663 -19.79 30.23 -10.27
N GLN A 664 -20.85 30.58 -10.98
CA GLN A 664 -21.47 29.79 -12.04
C GLN A 664 -20.69 29.92 -13.36
N SER A 665 -21.13 29.22 -14.41
CA SER A 665 -20.43 29.13 -15.70
C SER A 665 -20.17 30.46 -16.42
N ASP A 666 -20.80 31.56 -16.00
CA ASP A 666 -20.56 32.90 -16.54
C ASP A 666 -19.36 33.63 -15.90
N GLY A 667 -18.75 33.06 -14.85
CA GLY A 667 -17.61 33.61 -14.12
C GLY A 667 -17.94 34.84 -13.26
N THR A 668 -19.22 35.18 -13.07
CA THR A 668 -19.64 36.40 -12.36
C THR A 668 -20.80 36.22 -11.40
N THR A 669 -21.74 35.32 -11.70
CA THR A 669 -22.86 34.98 -10.82
C THR A 669 -22.36 34.05 -9.72
N ALA A 670 -22.65 34.37 -8.46
CA ALA A 670 -22.19 33.57 -7.32
C ALA A 670 -22.79 32.14 -7.36
N TYR A 671 -21.96 31.15 -7.05
CA TYR A 671 -22.37 29.76 -6.88
C TYR A 671 -23.35 29.62 -5.70
N VAL A 672 -24.43 28.87 -5.91
CA VAL A 672 -25.46 28.58 -4.90
C VAL A 672 -25.44 27.09 -4.56
N GLN A 673 -24.92 26.80 -3.37
CA GLN A 673 -24.84 25.46 -2.80
C GLN A 673 -26.19 24.73 -2.82
N GLY A 674 -26.21 23.49 -3.32
CA GLY A 674 -27.41 22.65 -3.41
C GLY A 674 -28.36 23.00 -4.56
N THR A 675 -28.10 24.06 -5.32
CA THR A 675 -28.83 24.40 -6.55
C THR A 675 -27.95 24.23 -7.77
N ASP A 676 -26.74 24.78 -7.72
CA ASP A 676 -25.78 24.73 -8.82
C ASP A 676 -24.94 23.45 -8.74
N THR A 677 -24.64 22.87 -9.90
CA THR A 677 -23.97 21.56 -9.99
C THR A 677 -22.45 21.65 -9.91
N VAL A 678 -21.84 22.70 -10.47
CA VAL A 678 -20.37 22.85 -10.55
C VAL A 678 -19.96 24.30 -10.35
N ARG A 679 -18.84 24.51 -9.65
CA ARG A 679 -18.21 25.81 -9.42
C ARG A 679 -17.29 26.21 -10.59
N TYR A 680 -17.17 27.51 -10.79
CA TYR A 680 -16.29 28.12 -11.77
C TYR A 680 -15.47 29.24 -11.14
N ASN A 681 -14.33 29.55 -11.74
CA ASN A 681 -13.52 30.71 -11.39
C ASN A 681 -13.99 31.96 -12.17
N ALA A 682 -13.40 33.13 -11.87
CA ALA A 682 -13.73 34.38 -12.57
C ALA A 682 -13.33 34.42 -14.05
N ALA A 683 -12.47 33.50 -14.50
CA ALA A 683 -12.11 33.34 -15.91
C ALA A 683 -13.13 32.47 -16.69
N GLY A 684 -14.07 31.82 -15.99
CA GLY A 684 -15.03 30.90 -16.56
C GLY A 684 -14.52 29.46 -16.68
N ASP A 685 -13.38 29.13 -16.05
CA ASP A 685 -12.90 27.75 -15.98
C ASP A 685 -13.71 26.98 -14.95
N MET A 686 -13.98 25.72 -15.24
CA MET A 686 -14.75 24.80 -14.39
C MET A 686 -13.85 24.18 -13.32
N LEU A 687 -14.36 24.04 -12.10
CA LEU A 687 -13.68 23.31 -11.03
C LEU A 687 -13.80 21.80 -11.28
N GLU A 688 -12.83 21.28 -12.01
CA GLU A 688 -12.68 19.86 -12.33
C GLU A 688 -11.41 19.29 -11.72
N ILE A 689 -11.54 18.16 -11.04
CA ILE A 689 -10.44 17.36 -10.48
C ILE A 689 -10.38 16.05 -11.24
N ASN A 690 -9.21 15.75 -11.79
CA ASN A 690 -8.94 14.47 -12.46
C ASN A 690 -8.21 13.55 -11.48
N TRP A 691 -8.86 12.46 -11.10
CA TRP A 691 -8.30 11.43 -10.22
C TRP A 691 -7.92 10.21 -11.02
N LEU A 692 -6.67 9.76 -10.85
CA LEU A 692 -6.18 8.51 -11.38
C LEU A 692 -5.99 7.51 -10.24
N GLY A 693 -6.83 6.48 -10.23
CA GLY A 693 -6.68 5.35 -9.33
C GLY A 693 -6.17 4.09 -9.99
N THR A 694 -5.80 3.12 -9.16
CA THR A 694 -5.39 1.79 -9.64
C THR A 694 -6.56 0.81 -9.63
N ILE A 695 -6.63 -0.09 -10.61
CA ILE A 695 -7.65 -1.15 -10.67
C ILE A 695 -7.51 -2.05 -9.44
N SER A 696 -8.36 -1.84 -8.44
CA SER A 696 -8.29 -2.50 -7.12
C SER A 696 -9.55 -2.23 -6.31
N GLU A 697 -9.85 -3.13 -5.37
CA GLU A 697 -10.93 -2.96 -4.38
C GLU A 697 -10.81 -1.63 -3.63
N TYR A 698 -9.59 -1.18 -3.35
CA TYR A 698 -9.31 0.11 -2.77
C TYR A 698 -9.96 1.27 -3.55
N SER A 699 -9.72 1.32 -4.86
CA SER A 699 -10.26 2.40 -5.71
C SER A 699 -11.76 2.24 -5.94
N ASP A 700 -12.27 1.01 -5.93
CA ASP A 700 -13.69 0.70 -6.05
C ASP A 700 -14.49 1.19 -4.82
N LEU A 701 -13.90 1.11 -3.62
CA LEU A 701 -14.46 1.67 -2.39
C LEU A 701 -14.31 3.20 -2.34
N LEU A 702 -13.12 3.72 -2.64
CA LEU A 702 -12.84 5.15 -2.50
C LEU A 702 -13.57 6.01 -3.54
N GLY A 703 -13.65 5.55 -4.79
CA GLY A 703 -14.20 6.32 -5.91
C GLY A 703 -15.61 6.89 -5.66
N PRO A 704 -16.60 6.07 -5.27
CA PRO A 704 -17.95 6.55 -4.96
C PRO A 704 -18.00 7.58 -3.82
N ILE A 705 -17.18 7.41 -2.77
CA ILE A 705 -17.09 8.35 -1.64
C ILE A 705 -16.57 9.70 -2.13
N LEU A 706 -15.53 9.71 -2.97
CA LEU A 706 -15.01 10.94 -3.57
C LEU A 706 -16.03 11.62 -4.47
N ILE A 707 -16.73 10.87 -5.33
CA ILE A 707 -17.74 11.41 -6.25
C ILE A 707 -18.89 12.07 -5.46
N ASP A 708 -19.44 11.37 -4.47
CA ASP A 708 -20.53 11.87 -3.63
C ASP A 708 -20.09 13.13 -2.88
N GLY A 709 -18.98 13.05 -2.15
CA GLY A 709 -18.43 14.17 -1.36
C GLY A 709 -18.14 15.41 -2.19
N PHE A 710 -17.44 15.25 -3.32
CA PHE A 710 -17.02 16.38 -4.15
C PHE A 710 -18.21 17.06 -4.84
N SER A 711 -19.19 16.27 -5.31
CA SER A 711 -20.40 16.80 -5.93
C SER A 711 -21.21 17.68 -4.97
N LYS A 712 -21.21 17.36 -3.67
CA LYS A 712 -21.87 18.14 -2.62
C LYS A 712 -21.26 19.52 -2.42
N ALA A 713 -20.09 19.84 -2.96
CA ALA A 713 -19.52 21.20 -2.93
C ALA A 713 -19.34 21.80 -4.32
N GLY A 714 -19.95 21.24 -5.36
CA GLY A 714 -19.82 21.72 -6.73
C GLY A 714 -18.43 21.47 -7.33
N VAL A 715 -17.70 20.45 -6.85
CA VAL A 715 -16.45 19.99 -7.44
C VAL A 715 -16.76 18.84 -8.39
N LYS A 716 -16.42 18.98 -9.67
CA LYS A 716 -16.58 17.89 -10.63
C LYS A 716 -15.37 16.95 -10.53
N LEU A 717 -15.61 15.68 -10.21
CA LEU A 717 -14.57 14.65 -10.21
C LEU A 717 -14.64 13.84 -11.51
N ASN A 718 -13.52 13.72 -12.21
CA ASN A 718 -13.31 12.77 -13.29
C ASN A 718 -12.43 11.63 -12.75
N ALA A 719 -13.07 10.50 -12.46
CA ALA A 719 -12.44 9.33 -11.87
C ALA A 719 -12.06 8.32 -12.96
N VAL A 720 -10.77 7.99 -13.05
CA VAL A 720 -10.24 6.99 -13.99
C VAL A 720 -9.43 5.96 -13.21
N GLN A 721 -9.60 4.68 -13.50
CA GLN A 721 -8.74 3.63 -12.99
C GLN A 721 -7.86 3.03 -14.08
N GLN A 722 -6.59 2.76 -13.77
CA GLN A 722 -5.59 2.17 -14.67
C GLN A 722 -4.70 1.14 -13.94
N PRO A 723 -3.90 0.33 -14.66
CA PRO A 723 -2.87 -0.48 -14.03
C PRO A 723 -1.92 0.37 -13.17
N PHE A 724 -1.42 -0.18 -12.07
CA PHE A 724 -0.60 0.55 -11.11
C PHE A 724 0.65 1.20 -11.75
N SER A 725 1.27 0.54 -12.73
CA SER A 725 2.40 1.10 -13.48
C SER A 725 2.07 2.41 -14.20
N VAL A 726 0.86 2.54 -14.76
CA VAL A 726 0.40 3.77 -15.42
C VAL A 726 0.17 4.88 -14.40
N LEU A 727 -0.35 4.53 -13.22
CA LEU A 727 -0.49 5.47 -12.11
C LEU A 727 0.88 6.00 -11.68
N LEU A 728 1.86 5.11 -11.45
CA LEU A 728 3.21 5.50 -11.05
C LEU A 728 3.89 6.38 -12.08
N GLU A 729 3.74 6.08 -13.38
CA GLU A 729 4.30 6.89 -14.45
C GLU A 729 3.80 8.34 -14.40
N ASN A 730 2.48 8.53 -14.21
CA ASN A 730 1.90 9.86 -14.10
C ASN A 730 2.29 10.55 -12.78
N TYR A 731 2.31 9.82 -11.67
CA TYR A 731 2.67 10.37 -10.37
C TYR A 731 4.13 10.83 -10.31
N TYR A 732 5.06 10.01 -10.79
CA TYR A 732 6.49 10.30 -10.68
C TYR A 732 7.03 11.15 -11.82
N TYR A 733 6.47 11.09 -13.03
CA TYR A 733 7.12 11.66 -14.22
C TYR A 733 6.28 12.66 -15.02
N ALA A 734 5.00 12.90 -14.67
CA ALA A 734 4.18 13.88 -15.40
C ALA A 734 4.76 15.31 -15.34
N TYR A 735 5.61 15.62 -14.36
CA TYR A 735 6.31 16.91 -14.28
C TYR A 735 7.18 17.19 -15.52
N THR A 736 7.66 16.15 -16.21
CA THR A 736 8.47 16.26 -17.43
C THR A 736 7.66 16.70 -18.64
N LEU A 737 6.33 16.59 -18.57
CA LEU A 737 5.42 16.99 -19.63
C LEU A 737 5.09 18.49 -19.53
N PRO A 738 4.84 19.15 -20.68
CA PRO A 738 4.21 20.47 -20.68
C PRO A 738 2.92 20.46 -19.87
N GLU A 739 2.63 21.53 -19.12
CA GLU A 739 1.45 21.62 -18.25
C GLU A 739 0.14 21.29 -18.98
N ALA A 740 0.01 21.71 -20.24
CA ALA A 740 -1.17 21.43 -21.08
C ALA A 740 -1.39 19.94 -21.39
N ASP A 741 -0.35 19.12 -21.28
CA ASP A 741 -0.40 17.68 -21.51
C ASP A 741 -0.56 16.87 -20.22
N ARG A 742 -0.45 17.52 -19.04
CA ARG A 742 -0.66 16.89 -17.74
C ARG A 742 -2.14 16.70 -17.48
N GLN A 743 -2.53 15.47 -17.16
CA GLN A 743 -3.96 15.11 -17.07
C GLN A 743 -4.47 15.00 -15.64
N TYR A 744 -3.68 14.43 -14.73
CA TYR A 744 -4.18 13.97 -13.43
C TYR A 744 -3.64 14.82 -12.27
N HIS A 745 -4.55 15.22 -11.39
CA HIS A 745 -4.27 16.09 -10.26
C HIS A 745 -4.12 15.30 -8.95
N MET A 746 -4.76 14.13 -8.88
CA MET A 746 -4.99 13.38 -7.65
C MET A 746 -4.76 11.88 -7.89
N PHE A 747 -4.12 11.19 -6.95
CA PHE A 747 -3.74 9.77 -7.05
C PHE A 747 -3.98 9.05 -5.74
N ASN A 748 -4.41 7.79 -5.72
CA ASN A 748 -4.38 6.99 -4.49
C ASN A 748 -3.13 6.13 -4.42
N LEU A 749 -2.46 6.19 -3.27
CA LEU A 749 -1.18 5.55 -3.00
C LEU A 749 -1.13 5.09 -1.55
N ALA A 750 -0.16 4.22 -1.25
CA ALA A 750 0.27 3.97 0.11
C ALA A 750 1.80 3.99 0.15
N THR A 751 2.37 4.35 1.30
CA THR A 751 3.82 4.36 1.49
C THR A 751 4.19 3.70 2.79
N THR A 752 5.32 2.98 2.79
CA THR A 752 5.96 2.42 3.98
C THR A 752 7.29 3.16 4.16
N PHE A 753 7.53 3.69 5.35
CA PHE A 753 8.76 4.43 5.63
C PHE A 753 9.89 3.46 5.95
N ASN A 754 11.11 3.87 5.58
CA ASN A 754 12.32 3.24 6.09
C ASN A 754 12.50 3.56 7.57
N ILE A 755 13.40 2.83 8.23
CA ILE A 755 13.82 3.10 9.62
C ILE A 755 14.39 4.53 9.73
N ALA A 756 15.22 4.94 8.76
CA ALA A 756 15.66 6.31 8.64
C ALA A 756 14.55 7.15 8.01
N PHE A 757 13.84 7.93 8.83
CA PHE A 757 12.83 8.88 8.38
C PHE A 757 13.51 10.18 7.93
N ASP A 758 13.88 10.27 6.65
CA ASP A 758 14.46 11.47 6.04
C ASP A 758 13.57 11.98 4.88
N PRO A 759 12.65 12.91 5.16
CA PRO A 759 11.72 13.45 4.15
C PRO A 759 12.35 14.45 3.16
N TYR A 760 13.64 14.79 3.29
CA TYR A 760 14.29 15.82 2.47
C TYR A 760 14.15 15.55 0.97
N GLY A 761 14.41 14.31 0.52
CA GLY A 761 14.26 13.93 -0.89
C GLY A 761 12.83 14.09 -1.42
N SER A 762 11.83 13.89 -0.56
CA SER A 762 10.44 13.84 -0.95
C SER A 762 9.75 15.21 -0.99
N TYR A 763 10.18 16.17 -0.18
CA TYR A 763 9.45 17.43 -0.01
C TYR A 763 10.31 18.70 -0.07
N HIS A 764 11.64 18.62 -0.03
CA HIS A 764 12.49 19.80 -0.13
C HIS A 764 12.52 20.36 -1.56
N THR A 765 12.57 21.68 -1.70
CA THR A 765 12.51 22.33 -3.03
C THR A 765 13.72 22.08 -3.93
N ASP A 766 14.87 21.66 -3.36
CA ASP A 766 16.04 21.21 -4.14
C ASP A 766 15.72 20.05 -5.10
N TRP A 767 14.63 19.32 -4.85
CA TRP A 767 14.16 18.20 -5.66
C TRP A 767 12.98 18.54 -6.57
N LEU A 768 12.57 19.81 -6.66
CA LEU A 768 11.58 20.24 -7.67
C LEU A 768 12.07 19.91 -9.09
N GLY A 769 11.15 19.49 -9.95
CA GLY A 769 11.49 19.02 -11.29
C GLY A 769 12.20 17.67 -11.30
N THR A 770 12.05 16.86 -10.25
CA THR A 770 12.55 15.49 -10.17
C THR A 770 11.45 14.55 -9.68
N TRP A 771 11.62 13.24 -9.89
CA TRP A 771 10.71 12.21 -9.41
C TRP A 771 10.73 12.07 -7.88
N GLN A 772 11.80 12.52 -7.20
CA GLN A 772 11.89 12.43 -5.74
C GLN A 772 10.85 13.31 -5.06
N ASN A 773 10.70 14.57 -5.49
CA ASN A 773 9.57 15.41 -5.11
C ASN A 773 8.37 15.15 -6.03
N SER A 774 7.82 13.95 -5.93
CA SER A 774 6.70 13.48 -6.76
C SER A 774 5.46 14.39 -6.72
N ASN A 775 5.20 15.07 -5.59
CA ASN A 775 4.12 16.05 -5.50
C ASN A 775 4.43 17.38 -6.22
N GLN A 776 5.67 17.63 -6.64
CA GLN A 776 6.19 18.93 -7.09
C GLN A 776 5.88 20.05 -6.07
N PHE A 777 5.99 19.70 -4.80
CA PHE A 777 5.57 20.51 -3.67
C PHE A 777 6.65 21.48 -3.21
N ALA A 778 6.24 22.70 -2.85
CA ALA A 778 7.13 23.76 -2.39
C ALA A 778 6.54 24.53 -1.20
N ASP A 779 7.31 24.62 -0.11
CA ASP A 779 7.04 25.49 1.04
C ASP A 779 8.36 25.99 1.62
N THR A 780 8.74 27.21 1.24
CA THR A 780 10.02 27.84 1.60
C THR A 780 9.80 29.00 2.55
N ALA A 781 10.78 29.36 3.38
CA ALA A 781 10.68 30.53 4.25
C ALA A 781 10.47 31.85 3.47
N ALA A 782 10.97 31.93 2.25
CA ALA A 782 10.85 33.11 1.38
C ALA A 782 9.49 33.20 0.67
N ALA A 783 8.86 32.05 0.42
CA ALA A 783 7.58 31.94 -0.27
C ALA A 783 6.75 30.78 0.35
N PRO A 784 6.28 30.93 1.60
CA PRO A 784 5.50 29.90 2.24
C PRO A 784 4.07 29.90 1.68
N GLN A 785 3.44 28.73 1.53
CA GLN A 785 2.07 28.65 0.99
C GLN A 785 1.03 29.27 1.94
N VAL A 786 1.27 29.13 3.25
CA VAL A 786 0.55 29.82 4.32
C VAL A 786 1.57 30.61 5.14
N PRO A 787 1.28 31.87 5.53
CA PRO A 787 2.19 32.68 6.34
C PRO A 787 2.64 31.94 7.62
N LEU A 788 3.95 32.00 7.91
CA LEU A 788 4.54 31.36 9.10
C LEU A 788 4.22 32.16 10.37
N ASP A 789 3.68 31.50 11.40
CA ASP A 789 3.44 32.11 12.71
C ASP A 789 4.73 32.16 13.56
N SER A 790 5.31 33.37 13.68
CA SER A 790 6.49 33.62 14.51
C SER A 790 6.30 33.38 16.01
N THR A 791 5.06 33.22 16.49
CA THR A 791 4.73 33.02 17.90
C THR A 791 4.51 31.55 18.28
N TYR A 792 4.41 30.66 17.30
CA TYR A 792 4.21 29.23 17.53
C TYR A 792 5.39 28.61 18.27
N THR A 793 5.14 27.65 19.15
CA THR A 793 6.19 26.98 19.94
C THR A 793 5.87 25.51 20.15
N ILE A 794 6.87 24.65 19.99
CA ILE A 794 6.83 23.24 20.40
C ILE A 794 7.93 23.01 21.42
N THR A 795 7.64 22.25 22.48
CA THR A 795 8.61 21.88 23.51
C THR A 795 8.59 20.37 23.71
N VAL A 796 9.76 19.74 23.54
CA VAL A 796 9.99 18.33 23.79
C VAL A 796 11.18 18.23 24.73
N GLY A 797 11.01 17.53 25.86
CA GLY A 797 12.03 17.47 26.90
C GLY A 797 12.46 18.86 27.36
N ASP A 798 13.77 19.14 27.28
CA ASP A 798 14.36 20.45 27.61
C ASP A 798 14.55 21.35 26.37
N PHE A 799 14.17 20.89 25.18
CA PHE A 799 14.29 21.63 23.93
C PHE A 799 12.99 22.35 23.55
N THR A 800 13.11 23.59 23.10
CA THR A 800 11.98 24.38 22.58
C THR A 800 12.33 24.98 21.23
N VAL A 801 11.53 24.68 20.21
CA VAL A 801 11.56 25.37 18.92
C VAL A 801 10.53 26.50 18.92
N THR A 802 10.91 27.68 18.42
CA THR A 802 10.06 28.87 18.37
C THR A 802 9.92 29.41 16.94
N GLY A 803 8.72 29.89 16.64
CA GLY A 803 8.28 30.32 15.32
C GLY A 803 8.13 29.14 14.37
N GLU A 804 7.01 29.07 13.67
CA GLU A 804 6.83 28.09 12.60
C GLU A 804 7.97 28.17 11.59
N LYS A 805 8.31 27.01 11.04
CA LYS A 805 9.33 26.83 10.02
C LYS A 805 8.67 26.28 8.77
N SER A 806 9.22 26.63 7.60
CA SER A 806 8.75 26.04 6.36
C SER A 806 9.16 24.56 6.26
N ILE A 807 8.54 23.79 5.37
CA ILE A 807 8.93 22.39 5.14
C ILE A 807 10.40 22.27 4.71
N ASP A 808 10.89 23.18 3.87
CA ASP A 808 12.32 23.21 3.51
C ASP A 808 13.23 23.31 4.74
N GLU A 809 12.97 24.28 5.62
CA GLU A 809 13.75 24.45 6.85
C GLU A 809 13.66 23.21 7.75
N LEU A 810 12.47 22.62 7.92
CA LEU A 810 12.25 21.48 8.82
C LEU A 810 12.94 20.21 8.33
N THR A 811 12.92 19.92 7.03
CA THR A 811 13.59 18.74 6.48
C THR A 811 15.12 18.83 6.64
N ILE A 812 15.70 20.03 6.58
CA ILE A 812 17.12 20.27 6.88
C ILE A 812 17.38 20.16 8.39
N LEU A 813 16.56 20.82 9.22
CA LEU A 813 16.73 20.83 10.67
C LEU A 813 16.63 19.44 11.30
N MET A 814 15.72 18.57 10.83
CA MET A 814 15.67 17.17 11.28
C MET A 814 16.90 16.38 10.85
N ARG A 815 17.40 16.66 9.64
CA ARG A 815 18.53 15.95 9.04
C ARG A 815 19.85 16.31 9.72
N GLU A 816 20.12 17.59 9.92
CA GLU A 816 21.39 18.16 10.41
C GLU A 816 21.48 18.16 11.95
N LEU A 817 21.18 17.03 12.55
CA LEU A 817 21.33 16.79 13.99
C LEU A 817 22.34 15.69 14.24
N ASP A 818 23.00 15.75 15.40
CA ASP A 818 23.75 14.60 15.90
C ASP A 818 22.79 13.47 16.33
N PRO A 819 23.18 12.18 16.25
CA PRO A 819 22.29 11.06 16.56
C PRO A 819 21.72 11.02 17.98
N ASP A 820 22.31 11.76 18.93
CA ASP A 820 21.85 11.85 20.32
C ASP A 820 20.86 13.01 20.59
N GLN A 821 20.59 13.85 19.59
CA GLN A 821 19.66 14.98 19.68
C GLN A 821 18.21 14.56 19.36
N THR A 822 17.71 13.57 20.11
CA THR A 822 16.39 12.98 19.86
C THR A 822 15.24 13.94 20.18
N ASP A 823 15.39 14.79 21.21
CA ASP A 823 14.37 15.77 21.60
C ASP A 823 14.22 16.87 20.53
N GLU A 824 15.33 17.33 19.96
CA GLU A 824 15.34 18.27 18.84
C GLU A 824 14.70 17.67 17.59
N PHE A 825 15.07 16.43 17.25
CA PHE A 825 14.49 15.73 16.11
C PHE A 825 12.98 15.59 16.28
N GLN A 826 12.53 15.15 17.46
CA GLN A 826 11.11 15.00 17.79
C GLN A 826 10.37 16.34 17.66
N ALA A 827 10.90 17.43 18.22
CA ALA A 827 10.25 18.74 18.14
C ALA A 827 10.14 19.28 16.70
N TYR A 828 11.16 19.08 15.86
CA TYR A 828 11.10 19.44 14.45
C TYR A 828 10.16 18.52 13.65
N TRP A 829 10.13 17.23 13.98
CA TRP A 829 9.22 16.28 13.37
C TRP A 829 7.76 16.62 13.68
N GLU A 830 7.43 16.97 14.93
CA GLU A 830 6.08 17.40 15.30
C GLU A 830 5.67 18.65 14.52
N MET A 831 6.55 19.66 14.42
CA MET A 831 6.28 20.85 13.61
C MET A 831 6.12 20.51 12.13
N PHE A 832 6.90 19.56 11.62
CA PHE A 832 6.77 19.06 10.24
C PHE A 832 5.41 18.43 10.01
N ILE A 833 4.93 17.56 10.90
CA ILE A 833 3.60 16.95 10.78
C ILE A 833 2.50 17.99 10.84
N ILE A 834 2.55 18.95 11.77
CA ILE A 834 1.58 20.05 11.88
C ILE A 834 1.54 20.86 10.57
N ARG A 835 2.71 21.22 10.04
CA ARG A 835 2.84 21.97 8.79
C ARG A 835 2.30 21.17 7.59
N MET A 836 2.60 19.88 7.52
CA MET A 836 2.10 18.98 6.47
C MET A 836 0.59 18.77 6.54
N ASN A 837 0.02 18.62 7.74
CA ASN A 837 -1.42 18.53 7.98
C ASN A 837 -2.15 19.83 7.58
N LEU A 838 -1.50 20.99 7.74
CA LEU A 838 -2.03 22.26 7.26
C LEU A 838 -1.94 22.39 5.73
N LEU A 839 -0.82 22.00 5.12
CA LEU A 839 -0.59 22.20 3.68
C LEU A 839 -1.19 21.12 2.79
N LEU A 840 -1.42 19.91 3.32
CA LEU A 840 -2.00 18.75 2.63
C LEU A 840 -1.47 18.52 1.21
N PRO A 841 -0.16 18.36 0.97
CA PRO A 841 0.30 17.82 -0.31
C PRO A 841 -0.26 16.41 -0.56
N ASN A 842 -0.56 15.69 0.53
CA ASN A 842 -1.28 14.42 0.53
C ASN A 842 -2.41 14.51 1.58
N ILE A 843 -3.54 13.86 1.32
CA ILE A 843 -4.60 13.59 2.30
C ILE A 843 -4.29 12.22 2.91
N PRO A 844 -3.86 12.16 4.19
CA PRO A 844 -3.68 10.90 4.89
C PRO A 844 -5.06 10.25 5.13
N LEU A 845 -5.15 8.95 4.85
CA LEU A 845 -6.40 8.19 4.99
C LEU A 845 -6.33 7.23 6.17
N TYR A 846 -5.31 6.37 6.24
CA TYR A 846 -5.22 5.37 7.30
C TYR A 846 -3.81 4.88 7.55
N SER A 847 -3.61 4.27 8.72
CA SER A 847 -2.50 3.36 8.99
C SER A 847 -3.08 2.08 9.59
N ASN A 848 -2.76 0.94 8.98
CA ASN A 848 -3.29 -0.36 9.36
C ASN A 848 -2.36 -1.11 10.33
N GLN A 849 -2.86 -2.22 10.85
CA GLN A 849 -2.10 -3.18 11.62
C GLN A 849 -1.69 -4.34 10.73
N TYR A 850 -0.49 -4.86 10.96
CA TYR A 850 -0.06 -6.12 10.35
C TYR A 850 -0.23 -7.25 11.35
N HIS A 851 -0.68 -8.39 10.84
CA HIS A 851 -0.81 -9.62 11.60
C HIS A 851 0.08 -10.69 10.98
N HIS A 852 1.08 -11.13 11.73
CA HIS A 852 1.70 -12.42 11.46
C HIS A 852 0.98 -13.48 12.28
N PHE A 853 0.72 -14.62 11.67
CA PHE A 853 0.21 -15.78 12.36
C PHE A 853 1.25 -16.87 12.36
N ALA A 854 1.45 -17.51 13.51
CA ALA A 854 2.31 -18.68 13.61
C ALA A 854 1.58 -19.84 14.24
N ASN A 855 1.91 -21.06 13.83
CA ASN A 855 1.51 -22.25 14.57
C ASN A 855 2.07 -22.14 16.00
N SER A 856 1.27 -22.50 16.99
CA SER A 856 1.64 -22.52 18.40
C SER A 856 2.85 -23.41 18.72
N SER A 857 3.25 -24.32 17.82
CA SER A 857 4.51 -25.05 17.91
C SER A 857 5.74 -24.13 17.82
N ILE A 858 5.63 -23.00 17.12
CA ILE A 858 6.72 -22.02 17.01
C ILE A 858 6.81 -21.22 18.31
N LYS A 859 7.97 -21.28 18.97
CA LYS A 859 8.27 -20.55 20.20
C LYS A 859 9.32 -19.49 19.93
N GLY A 860 9.26 -18.37 20.66
CA GLY A 860 10.20 -17.26 20.48
C GLY A 860 9.90 -16.37 19.27
N PHE A 861 8.77 -16.58 18.57
CA PHE A 861 8.35 -15.69 17.51
C PHE A 861 7.83 -14.37 18.08
N GLU A 862 8.56 -13.30 17.78
CA GLU A 862 8.15 -11.93 18.02
C GLU A 862 8.17 -11.17 16.68
N ALA A 863 7.38 -10.12 16.56
CA ALA A 863 7.47 -9.23 15.42
C ALA A 863 7.07 -7.82 15.84
N SER A 864 7.66 -6.84 15.19
CA SER A 864 7.31 -5.43 15.30
C SER A 864 7.63 -4.76 13.98
N VAL A 865 7.32 -3.47 13.90
CA VAL A 865 7.52 -2.70 12.68
C VAL A 865 8.98 -2.56 12.23
N PHE A 866 9.94 -2.74 13.16
CA PHE A 866 11.37 -2.73 12.88
C PHE A 866 12.03 -4.10 13.11
N TRP A 867 11.22 -5.14 13.32
CA TRP A 867 11.69 -6.46 13.69
C TRP A 867 10.76 -7.53 13.13
N ASP A 868 11.01 -7.97 11.90
CA ASP A 868 10.16 -8.96 11.23
C ASP A 868 10.56 -10.40 11.62
N TRP A 869 9.81 -11.40 11.14
CA TRP A 869 10.04 -12.82 11.39
C TRP A 869 11.46 -13.28 10.99
N VAL A 870 12.04 -12.69 9.95
CA VAL A 870 13.42 -12.98 9.51
C VAL A 870 14.44 -12.59 10.59
N ALA A 871 14.22 -11.48 11.29
CA ALA A 871 15.08 -11.06 12.39
C ALA A 871 14.84 -11.92 13.63
N SER A 872 13.59 -12.31 13.88
CA SER A 872 13.22 -13.17 15.02
C SER A 872 13.65 -14.62 14.89
N VAL A 873 13.99 -15.11 13.69
CA VAL A 873 14.32 -16.53 13.46
C VAL A 873 15.44 -17.03 14.38
N VAL A 874 16.36 -16.15 14.78
CA VAL A 874 17.47 -16.48 15.70
C VAL A 874 17.01 -16.78 17.12
N ASP A 875 15.81 -16.32 17.49
CA ASP A 875 15.17 -16.58 18.78
C ASP A 875 14.16 -17.74 18.69
N MET A 876 13.85 -18.21 17.49
CA MET A 876 12.82 -19.22 17.26
C MET A 876 13.28 -20.64 17.55
N THR A 877 12.35 -21.43 18.08
CA THR A 877 12.47 -22.90 18.17
C THR A 877 11.16 -23.56 17.77
N ILE A 878 11.23 -24.81 17.30
CA ILE A 878 10.06 -25.60 16.96
C ILE A 878 9.80 -26.60 18.08
N GLY A 879 8.74 -26.35 18.85
CA GLY A 879 8.23 -27.25 19.87
C GLY A 879 7.36 -28.37 19.29
N ALA A 880 6.93 -29.29 20.15
CA ALA A 880 5.88 -30.22 19.78
C ALA A 880 4.57 -29.45 19.49
N PRO A 881 3.75 -29.89 18.52
CA PRO A 881 2.42 -29.32 18.29
C PRO A 881 1.61 -29.30 19.57
N ALA A 882 0.82 -28.23 19.79
CA ALA A 882 -0.18 -28.24 20.85
C ALA A 882 -1.20 -29.36 20.56
N ALA A 883 -1.42 -30.24 21.55
CA ALA A 883 -2.30 -31.41 21.44
C ALA A 883 -3.79 -31.04 21.50
#